data_AF-A0A9Q1N2J8-F1
#
_entry.id   AF-A0A9Q1N2J8-F1
#
_cell.length_a   1.000
_cell.length_b   1.000
_cell.length_c   1.000
_cell.angle_alpha   90.00
_cell.angle_beta   90.00
_cell.angle_gamma   90.00
#
_symmetry.space_group_name_H-M   'P 1'
#
loop_
_entity.id
_entity.type
_entity.pdbx_description
1 polymer ?
#
loop_
_entity_poly.entity_id
_entity_poly.type
_entity_poly.pdbx_seq_one_letter_code
_entity_poly.pdbx_strand_id
1 'polypeptide(L)'
;MEADISEKLFSEVRAVEEDDSEVNFKDKLWNETKKMWVIAAPMFTKFSTFGVTVISHSFVGHIGSNELAAYALVSTVLLRIGNSILLGMASGLETLCGQSYGAKQYHMLGIYLQRSWIVLTKEEIAKEAGVISLWLIPVTYSFIASYTCQMFLQAQSKNKIITYLAACTLTIHISLSWLLTMKFKFGISGAMISTILAYWLPNVGQLMFVMFGGCKETWKGFTCLAFKDLWPVIKLSLSSGTMLCLEVWYNSILVLLTGNLKNAMVQIDALPICLKINGWEMMISLGFLAAACVRVSNELGRGSAKAASFSILNSATTSFVIGFIQFLLFLFLRGRLAFLFTNNQDVAKEVEQFVQLVLSGEYFISLIQMLILRKTFSNFVPKIQDFVDVGVAVGVGWQSTIAYVNIGCYYLVGIPVGVVLGYVYKLQVKTCYRNGEGISYDLYNESICELCTEGDVDKAMGLLSLMEGLGFVSYSSLIAALGSVGRTLEADAIFQEMLCSGRRPRIKAVNESGLSRIESLSQVSGVLGCQWGDEGKGKLVDILAKHFDIVARCQGGANAGHTIYNSEGKKFALHLVPSGILNEETVCVIGNGVVVHLPGLFKEIDGLESNGVSCQGRILVSDRAHLLFDFHQEIDGLREAELAKSFIGTTKRGIGPCYSSKVIRNGIRVNDLRHMDTFPQKLDLLLSDAASRFEGFKYGPDMLKEEVERYKKFAERLEPYITDTVHFMNDAISQKKKILVEGGQATMLDIDFGTYPFVTSSSPSAGGICTGLGIAPRVVGDLVGVVKAYTTRVGSGPFPTEIMGKGGDLLRFAGQEFGTTTGRPRRCGWLDLVALKFCCQINGFASLNLTKLDVLSDLSEIQLGVTYRHPDGSTLNSFPSDLSLLEQIKVEYEVLPGWKTDISSIRKYSDLPEAAREYVERIEELVGVPIHYIGIGPGRDALIYK
;
A
#
# COMPACT_ATOMS: atom_id res chain seq x y z
N MET A 1 19.45 24.51 33.18
CA MET A 1 19.26 25.35 31.98
C MET A 1 18.47 24.59 30.91
N GLU A 2 18.95 23.45 30.40
CA GLU A 2 18.22 22.68 29.37
C GLU A 2 16.82 22.20 29.81
N ALA A 3 16.67 21.71 31.06
CA ALA A 3 15.35 21.31 31.60
C ALA A 3 14.33 22.46 31.64
N ASP A 4 14.74 23.65 32.11
CA ASP A 4 13.92 24.88 32.20
C ASP A 4 13.52 25.41 30.81
N ILE A 5 14.38 25.22 29.79
CA ILE A 5 14.06 25.49 28.39
C ILE A 5 13.03 24.47 27.86
N SER A 6 13.18 23.18 28.17
CA SER A 6 12.24 22.13 27.74
C SER A 6 10.86 22.31 28.36
N GLU A 7 10.78 22.64 29.65
CA GLU A 7 9.51 22.84 30.36
C GLU A 7 8.77 24.08 29.83
N LYS A 8 9.50 25.17 29.52
CA LYS A 8 8.93 26.32 28.80
C LYS A 8 8.40 25.96 27.42
N LEU A 9 9.14 25.19 26.60
CA LEU A 9 8.65 24.72 25.30
C LEU A 9 7.35 23.92 25.44
N PHE A 10 7.27 22.97 26.38
CA PHE A 10 6.05 22.20 26.59
C PHE A 10 4.87 23.06 27.10
N SER A 11 5.14 24.14 27.83
CA SER A 11 4.10 25.10 28.24
C SER A 11 3.57 25.93 27.06
N GLU A 12 4.44 26.45 26.17
CA GLU A 12 4.01 27.16 24.96
C GLU A 12 3.26 26.26 23.98
N VAL A 13 3.64 24.98 23.87
CA VAL A 13 2.94 24.02 22.99
C VAL A 13 1.52 23.73 23.48
N ARG A 14 1.32 23.54 24.80
CA ARG A 14 -0.03 23.32 25.37
C ARG A 14 -0.96 24.51 25.15
N ALA A 15 -0.46 25.73 25.38
CA ALA A 15 -1.22 26.97 25.18
C ALA A 15 -1.64 27.23 23.71
N VAL A 16 -1.11 26.47 22.74
CA VAL A 16 -1.47 26.56 21.32
C VAL A 16 -2.50 25.51 20.90
N GLU A 17 -2.73 24.43 21.67
CA GLU A 17 -3.77 23.44 21.36
C GLU A 17 -5.17 23.85 21.88
N GLU A 18 -5.27 24.78 22.84
CA GLU A 18 -6.55 25.22 23.42
C GLU A 18 -7.27 26.32 22.59
N ASP A 19 -6.56 27.09 21.76
CA ASP A 19 -7.12 28.21 20.97
C ASP A 19 -7.86 27.77 19.70
N ASP A 20 -7.70 26.49 19.29
CA ASP A 20 -8.15 26.00 17.98
C ASP A 20 -9.51 25.25 18.02
N SER A 21 -10.26 25.32 19.13
CA SER A 21 -11.50 24.53 19.33
C SER A 21 -12.80 25.19 18.84
N GLU A 22 -12.88 26.52 18.68
CA GLU A 22 -14.15 27.20 18.37
C GLU A 22 -14.36 27.58 16.89
N VAL A 23 -13.32 27.52 16.04
CA VAL A 23 -13.43 28.02 14.66
C VAL A 23 -14.02 26.97 13.70
N ASN A 24 -15.13 27.34 13.04
CA ASN A 24 -15.82 26.54 12.03
C ASN A 24 -14.87 26.08 10.89
N PHE A 25 -15.02 24.83 10.45
CA PHE A 25 -14.19 24.22 9.40
C PHE A 25 -14.12 25.05 8.10
N LYS A 26 -15.22 25.70 7.69
CA LYS A 26 -15.24 26.59 6.52
C LYS A 26 -14.29 27.78 6.68
N ASP A 27 -14.29 28.39 7.86
CA ASP A 27 -13.46 29.54 8.17
C ASP A 27 -11.99 29.14 8.38
N LYS A 28 -11.71 27.96 8.95
CA LYS A 28 -10.36 27.38 8.98
C LYS A 28 -9.81 27.17 7.57
N LEU A 29 -10.59 26.52 6.69
CA LEU A 29 -10.20 26.23 5.30
C LEU A 29 -9.98 27.52 4.50
N TRP A 30 -10.88 28.51 4.64
CA TRP A 30 -10.77 29.81 3.97
C TRP A 30 -9.54 30.60 4.43
N ASN A 31 -9.29 30.66 5.75
CA ASN A 31 -8.11 31.34 6.29
C ASN A 31 -6.80 30.66 5.88
N GLU A 32 -6.75 29.34 5.85
CA GLU A 32 -5.56 28.60 5.40
C GLU A 32 -5.32 28.74 3.89
N THR A 33 -6.38 28.69 3.08
CA THR A 33 -6.35 29.04 1.63
C THR A 33 -5.79 30.44 1.44
N LYS A 34 -6.30 31.44 2.17
CA LYS A 34 -5.86 32.83 2.08
C LYS A 34 -4.37 33.01 2.42
N LYS A 35 -3.86 32.33 3.45
CA LYS A 35 -2.41 32.30 3.75
C LYS A 35 -1.63 31.72 2.57
N MET A 36 -2.05 30.57 2.06
CA MET A 36 -1.34 29.85 1.00
C MET A 36 -1.26 30.66 -0.30
N TRP A 37 -2.35 31.33 -0.71
CA TRP A 37 -2.34 32.22 -1.89
C TRP A 37 -1.46 33.46 -1.69
N VAL A 38 -1.34 34.00 -0.47
CA VAL A 38 -0.36 35.07 -0.16
C VAL A 38 1.08 34.55 -0.26
N ILE A 39 1.34 33.30 0.12
CA ILE A 39 2.66 32.68 -0.03
C ILE A 39 2.94 32.34 -1.52
N ALA A 40 1.94 31.93 -2.29
CA ALA A 40 2.06 31.57 -3.71
C ALA A 40 2.20 32.76 -4.68
N ALA A 41 1.97 34.00 -4.24
CA ALA A 41 2.04 35.22 -5.07
C ALA A 41 3.31 35.41 -5.94
N PRO A 42 4.51 34.87 -5.60
CA PRO A 42 5.68 34.83 -6.50
C PRO A 42 5.53 33.90 -7.72
N MET A 43 4.42 33.18 -7.89
CA MET A 43 4.05 32.49 -9.13
C MET A 43 4.17 33.39 -10.35
N PHE A 44 3.75 34.66 -10.22
CA PHE A 44 3.86 35.67 -11.28
C PHE A 44 5.32 35.98 -11.62
N THR A 45 6.23 35.89 -10.64
CA THR A 45 7.67 36.03 -10.86
C THR A 45 8.23 34.82 -11.62
N LYS A 46 7.94 33.59 -11.18
CA LYS A 46 8.37 32.37 -11.90
C LYS A 46 7.87 32.37 -13.35
N PHE A 47 6.57 32.67 -13.54
CA PHE A 47 5.93 32.80 -14.85
C PHE A 47 6.57 33.88 -15.73
N SER A 48 6.85 35.08 -15.20
CA SER A 48 7.50 36.17 -15.93
C SER A 48 8.95 35.85 -16.30
N THR A 49 9.72 35.29 -15.36
CA THR A 49 11.14 34.94 -15.53
C THR A 49 11.35 33.78 -16.50
N PHE A 50 10.42 32.83 -16.58
CA PHE A 50 10.44 31.81 -17.64
C PHE A 50 9.93 32.37 -18.97
N GLY A 51 8.90 33.23 -18.93
CA GLY A 51 8.34 33.94 -20.08
C GLY A 51 9.36 34.72 -20.90
N VAL A 52 10.39 35.29 -20.26
CA VAL A 52 11.59 35.86 -20.94
C VAL A 52 12.18 34.88 -21.97
N THR A 53 12.31 33.60 -21.62
CA THR A 53 12.85 32.57 -22.53
C THR A 53 11.85 32.19 -23.61
N VAL A 54 10.55 32.14 -23.29
CA VAL A 54 9.45 31.82 -24.23
C VAL A 54 9.34 32.90 -25.31
N ILE A 55 9.35 34.17 -24.90
CA ILE A 55 9.34 35.35 -25.77
C ILE A 55 10.58 35.35 -26.67
N SER A 56 11.77 35.13 -26.11
CA SER A 56 13.02 35.06 -26.89
C SER A 56 12.98 33.92 -27.92
N HIS A 57 12.41 32.76 -27.57
CA HIS A 57 12.27 31.61 -28.46
C HIS A 57 11.28 31.89 -29.61
N SER A 58 10.16 32.56 -29.32
CA SER A 58 9.19 33.03 -30.33
C SER A 58 9.84 34.00 -31.34
N PHE A 59 10.58 35.01 -30.86
CA PHE A 59 11.29 35.94 -31.74
C PHE A 59 12.36 35.25 -32.61
N VAL A 60 13.10 34.26 -32.07
CA VAL A 60 14.07 33.49 -32.87
C VAL A 60 13.38 32.56 -33.88
N GLY A 61 12.22 31.98 -33.55
CA GLY A 61 11.41 31.16 -34.47
C GLY A 61 10.94 31.91 -35.73
N HIS A 62 10.84 33.24 -35.66
CA HIS A 62 10.57 34.10 -36.81
C HIS A 62 11.83 34.58 -37.56
N ILE A 63 13.04 34.21 -37.13
CA ILE A 63 14.30 34.46 -37.87
C ILE A 63 14.58 33.32 -38.86
N GLY A 64 14.50 32.07 -38.40
CA GLY A 64 14.73 30.87 -39.23
C GLY A 64 14.72 29.57 -38.41
N SER A 65 14.51 28.44 -39.08
CA SER A 65 14.43 27.12 -38.42
C SER A 65 15.78 26.63 -37.88
N ASN A 66 16.88 26.94 -38.56
CA ASN A 66 18.23 26.58 -38.10
C ASN A 66 18.60 27.34 -36.82
N GLU A 67 18.26 28.62 -36.78
CA GLU A 67 18.45 29.52 -35.64
C GLU A 67 17.56 29.12 -34.46
N LEU A 68 16.31 28.74 -34.74
CA LEU A 68 15.37 28.16 -33.78
C LEU A 68 15.92 26.87 -33.18
N ALA A 69 16.32 25.90 -34.00
CA ALA A 69 16.86 24.62 -33.55
C ALA A 69 18.17 24.79 -32.75
N ALA A 70 19.06 25.70 -33.16
CA ALA A 70 20.29 25.99 -32.43
C ALA A 70 20.00 26.64 -31.06
N TYR A 71 19.15 27.66 -31.01
CA TYR A 71 18.74 28.30 -29.76
C TYR A 71 17.95 27.34 -28.84
N ALA A 72 17.13 26.47 -29.43
CA ALA A 72 16.40 25.43 -28.73
C ALA A 72 17.35 24.42 -28.09
N LEU A 73 18.31 23.87 -28.83
CA LEU A 73 19.26 22.90 -28.34
C LEU A 73 20.12 23.48 -27.20
N VAL A 74 20.70 24.67 -27.41
CA VAL A 74 21.52 25.36 -26.40
C VAL A 74 20.71 25.68 -25.13
N SER A 75 19.49 26.24 -25.28
CA SER A 75 18.65 26.59 -24.12
C SER A 75 17.93 25.41 -23.46
N THR A 76 17.91 24.23 -24.09
CA THR A 76 17.29 23.00 -23.54
C THR A 76 18.32 22.04 -22.93
N VAL A 77 19.59 22.11 -23.35
CA VAL A 77 20.69 21.36 -22.73
C VAL A 77 21.33 22.18 -21.60
N LEU A 78 22.02 23.28 -21.92
CA LEU A 78 22.88 23.98 -20.95
C LEU A 78 22.08 24.67 -19.84
N LEU A 79 21.10 25.50 -20.21
CA LEU A 79 20.23 26.19 -19.25
C LEU A 79 19.40 25.21 -18.41
N ARG A 80 18.87 24.13 -19.01
CA ARG A 80 18.05 23.16 -18.25
C ARG A 80 18.89 22.35 -17.27
N ILE A 81 20.06 21.84 -17.68
CA ILE A 81 20.94 21.06 -16.80
C ILE A 81 21.46 21.95 -15.65
N GLY A 82 22.01 23.13 -15.97
CA GLY A 82 22.52 24.07 -14.97
C GLY A 82 21.45 24.54 -13.99
N ASN A 83 20.27 24.95 -14.49
CA ASN A 83 19.20 25.41 -13.61
C ASN A 83 18.60 24.28 -12.75
N SER A 84 18.61 23.02 -13.20
CA SER A 84 18.15 21.88 -12.39
C SER A 84 19.05 21.67 -11.17
N ILE A 85 20.37 21.77 -11.37
CA ILE A 85 21.36 21.71 -10.27
C ILE A 85 21.12 22.87 -9.31
N LEU A 86 21.09 24.11 -9.82
CA LEU A 86 20.98 25.31 -8.99
C LEU A 86 19.64 25.38 -8.22
N LEU A 87 18.51 25.06 -8.87
CA LEU A 87 17.19 25.04 -8.25
C LEU A 87 17.05 23.90 -7.23
N GLY A 88 17.56 22.71 -7.56
CA GLY A 88 17.55 21.56 -6.66
C GLY A 88 18.42 21.79 -5.41
N MET A 89 19.61 22.36 -5.57
CA MET A 89 20.48 22.69 -4.43
C MET A 89 19.95 23.88 -3.62
N ALA A 90 19.27 24.85 -4.25
CA ALA A 90 18.64 25.97 -3.57
C ALA A 90 17.37 25.59 -2.79
N SER A 91 16.59 24.58 -3.21
CA SER A 91 15.38 24.14 -2.48
C SER A 91 15.67 23.54 -1.10
N GLY A 92 16.90 23.05 -0.84
CA GLY A 92 17.35 22.73 0.52
C GLY A 92 17.34 23.93 1.49
N LEU A 93 17.34 25.16 0.98
CA LEU A 93 17.19 26.39 1.77
C LEU A 93 15.72 26.61 2.20
N GLU A 94 14.74 26.09 1.47
CA GLU A 94 13.31 26.20 1.81
C GLU A 94 13.03 25.47 3.14
N THR A 95 13.48 24.22 3.24
CA THR A 95 13.40 23.39 4.46
C THR A 95 14.04 24.10 5.66
N LEU A 96 15.30 24.54 5.52
CA LEU A 96 16.09 25.09 6.62
C LEU A 96 15.56 26.46 7.08
N CYS A 97 15.23 27.36 6.15
CA CYS A 97 14.66 28.66 6.50
C CYS A 97 13.24 28.54 7.05
N GLY A 98 12.40 27.65 6.50
CA GLY A 98 11.03 27.45 6.97
C GLY A 98 10.97 26.83 8.36
N GLN A 99 11.74 25.76 8.60
CA GLN A 99 11.79 25.12 9.92
C GLN A 99 12.34 26.08 11.00
N SER A 100 13.44 26.81 10.73
CA SER A 100 13.93 27.83 11.67
C SER A 100 13.00 29.04 11.81
N TYR A 101 12.18 29.39 10.81
CA TYR A 101 11.17 30.44 10.94
C TYR A 101 10.01 30.00 11.83
N GLY A 102 9.48 28.80 11.63
CA GLY A 102 8.47 28.17 12.49
C GLY A 102 8.95 28.04 13.95
N ALA A 103 10.22 27.68 14.14
CA ALA A 103 10.86 27.57 15.45
C ALA A 103 11.27 28.94 16.07
N LYS A 104 10.83 30.07 15.51
CA LYS A 104 11.15 31.45 15.96
C LYS A 104 12.66 31.80 15.92
N GLN A 105 13.52 30.99 15.29
CA GLN A 105 14.98 31.16 15.24
C GLN A 105 15.43 32.14 14.13
N TYR A 106 14.85 33.35 14.11
CA TYR A 106 14.96 34.29 12.99
C TYR A 106 16.39 34.66 12.56
N HIS A 107 17.38 34.59 13.45
CA HIS A 107 18.78 34.87 13.14
C HIS A 107 19.43 33.81 12.23
N MET A 108 18.94 32.57 12.23
CA MET A 108 19.51 31.47 11.43
C MET A 108 19.20 31.61 9.93
N LEU A 109 18.09 32.24 9.57
CA LEU A 109 17.70 32.44 8.16
C LEU A 109 18.77 33.20 7.37
N GLY A 110 19.32 34.28 7.94
CA GLY A 110 20.40 35.05 7.33
C GLY A 110 21.72 34.29 7.22
N ILE A 111 21.97 33.34 8.13
CA ILE A 111 23.15 32.46 8.12
C ILE A 111 22.99 31.38 7.05
N TYR A 112 21.82 30.72 6.95
CA TYR A 112 21.57 29.70 5.92
C TYR A 112 21.58 30.28 4.50
N LEU A 113 21.10 31.51 4.29
CA LEU A 113 21.23 32.22 3.02
C LEU A 113 22.71 32.35 2.61
N GLN A 114 23.56 32.83 3.52
CA GLN A 114 25.00 32.96 3.28
C GLN A 114 25.68 31.60 3.05
N ARG A 115 25.24 30.54 3.74
CA ARG A 115 25.71 29.16 3.50
C ARG A 115 25.38 28.65 2.11
N SER A 116 24.17 28.91 1.61
CA SER A 116 23.76 28.46 0.27
C SER A 116 24.63 29.06 -0.84
N TRP A 117 25.02 30.33 -0.74
CA TRP A 117 25.90 31.00 -1.71
C TRP A 117 27.30 30.37 -1.81
N ILE A 118 27.84 29.85 -0.70
CA ILE A 118 29.19 29.25 -0.65
C ILE A 118 29.26 27.90 -1.40
N VAL A 119 28.12 27.23 -1.61
CA VAL A 119 28.04 25.83 -2.07
C VAL A 119 27.80 25.69 -3.58
N LEU A 120 27.55 26.78 -4.31
CA LEU A 120 26.94 26.77 -5.66
C LEU A 120 27.86 27.15 -6.83
N THR A 121 29.19 26.95 -6.75
CA THR A 121 30.15 27.45 -7.77
C THR A 121 31.06 26.37 -8.41
N LYS A 122 30.91 26.12 -9.73
CA LYS A 122 31.87 25.51 -10.69
C LYS A 122 31.32 25.49 -12.14
N GLU A 123 32.17 25.28 -13.15
CA GLU A 123 31.92 25.75 -14.55
C GLU A 123 32.60 24.89 -15.67
N GLU A 124 32.57 25.37 -16.93
CA GLU A 124 33.03 24.79 -18.23
C GLU A 124 32.07 23.74 -18.88
N ILE A 125 31.97 23.47 -20.20
CA ILE A 125 32.58 23.88 -21.51
C ILE A 125 31.57 23.41 -22.64
N ALA A 126 31.49 23.74 -23.95
CA ALA A 126 31.96 24.72 -24.97
C ALA A 126 31.03 24.55 -26.23
N LYS A 127 31.22 25.04 -27.48
CA LYS A 127 32.17 25.99 -28.12
C LYS A 127 31.49 26.93 -29.15
N GLU A 128 30.65 26.43 -30.07
CA GLU A 128 29.75 27.25 -30.93
C GLU A 128 28.47 27.61 -30.16
N ALA A 129 27.83 26.57 -29.60
CA ALA A 129 27.04 26.68 -28.37
C ALA A 129 27.76 27.53 -27.30
N GLY A 130 29.10 27.50 -27.28
CA GLY A 130 29.98 28.31 -26.44
C GLY A 130 29.87 29.83 -26.64
N VAL A 131 29.57 30.35 -27.84
CA VAL A 131 29.32 31.80 -28.01
C VAL A 131 28.09 32.20 -27.20
N ILE A 132 26.98 31.49 -27.38
CA ILE A 132 25.76 31.72 -26.60
C ILE A 132 25.98 31.34 -25.12
N SER A 133 26.81 30.33 -24.81
CA SER A 133 27.12 29.93 -23.43
C SER A 133 27.89 31.02 -22.69
N LEU A 134 28.85 31.70 -23.32
CA LEU A 134 29.56 32.84 -22.74
C LEU A 134 28.59 33.97 -22.37
N TRP A 135 27.55 34.20 -23.19
CA TRP A 135 26.45 35.10 -22.86
C TRP A 135 25.47 34.54 -21.79
N LEU A 136 25.43 33.21 -21.58
CA LEU A 136 24.63 32.55 -20.54
C LEU A 136 25.37 32.36 -19.21
N ILE A 137 26.69 32.51 -19.16
CA ILE A 137 27.47 32.49 -17.91
C ILE A 137 26.93 33.55 -16.91
N PRO A 138 26.79 34.85 -17.29
CA PRO A 138 26.18 35.85 -16.40
C PRO A 138 24.74 35.51 -16.00
N VAL A 139 23.96 34.87 -16.87
CA VAL A 139 22.59 34.41 -16.56
C VAL A 139 22.61 33.28 -15.53
N THR A 140 23.57 32.37 -15.62
CA THR A 140 23.74 31.22 -14.71
C THR A 140 24.09 31.70 -13.30
N TYR A 141 25.05 32.62 -13.17
CA TYR A 141 25.37 33.25 -11.87
C TYR A 141 24.21 34.10 -11.31
N SER A 142 23.33 34.64 -12.15
CA SER A 142 22.11 35.31 -11.68
C SER A 142 21.19 34.35 -10.92
N PHE A 143 21.00 33.11 -11.40
CA PHE A 143 20.07 32.16 -10.74
C PHE A 143 20.46 31.84 -9.30
N ILE A 144 21.76 31.80 -8.97
CA ILE A 144 22.27 31.62 -7.60
C ILE A 144 21.69 32.72 -6.69
N ALA A 145 21.89 33.99 -7.05
CA ALA A 145 21.38 35.13 -6.29
C ALA A 145 19.84 35.20 -6.33
N SER A 146 19.22 34.87 -7.46
CA SER A 146 17.77 34.97 -7.63
C SER A 146 17.00 33.96 -6.78
N TYR A 147 17.28 32.67 -6.91
CA TYR A 147 16.51 31.64 -6.19
C TYR A 147 16.70 31.76 -4.68
N THR A 148 17.93 31.97 -4.21
CA THR A 148 18.23 32.04 -2.77
C THR A 148 17.64 33.27 -2.08
N CYS A 149 17.74 34.47 -2.68
CA CYS A 149 17.06 35.68 -2.18
C CYS A 149 15.54 35.52 -2.20
N GLN A 150 14.98 34.91 -3.26
CA GLN A 150 13.56 34.62 -3.34
C GLN A 150 13.09 33.67 -2.23
N MET A 151 13.79 32.57 -1.97
CA MET A 151 13.39 31.63 -0.90
C MET A 151 13.56 32.22 0.51
N PHE A 152 14.62 33.00 0.75
CA PHE A 152 14.79 33.75 2.00
C PHE A 152 13.62 34.72 2.25
N LEU A 153 13.17 35.43 1.21
CA LEU A 153 12.03 36.36 1.31
C LEU A 153 10.67 35.61 1.40
N GLN A 154 10.52 34.48 0.70
CA GLN A 154 9.30 33.64 0.69
C GLN A 154 9.05 32.95 2.02
N ALA A 155 10.07 32.41 2.68
CA ALA A 155 9.96 31.86 4.03
C ALA A 155 9.39 32.88 5.04
N GLN A 156 9.69 34.16 4.84
CA GLN A 156 9.20 35.30 5.63
C GLN A 156 7.89 35.93 5.09
N SER A 157 7.26 35.33 4.07
CA SER A 157 6.08 35.88 3.37
C SER A 157 6.25 37.30 2.79
N LYS A 158 7.49 37.76 2.57
CA LYS A 158 7.82 39.11 2.05
C LYS A 158 7.66 39.20 0.52
N ASN A 159 6.60 38.60 -0.02
CA ASN A 159 6.47 38.30 -1.44
C ASN A 159 6.25 39.51 -2.36
N LYS A 160 5.66 40.59 -1.85
CA LYS A 160 5.28 41.77 -2.66
C LYS A 160 6.46 42.36 -3.45
N ILE A 161 7.66 42.43 -2.85
CA ILE A 161 8.85 42.97 -3.53
C ILE A 161 9.32 42.05 -4.68
N ILE A 162 9.17 40.73 -4.53
CA ILE A 162 9.51 39.73 -5.56
C ILE A 162 8.59 39.90 -6.77
N THR A 163 7.28 40.05 -6.53
CA THR A 163 6.27 40.24 -7.57
C THR A 163 6.45 41.56 -8.32
N TYR A 164 6.60 42.69 -7.62
CA TYR A 164 6.76 44.00 -8.27
C TYR A 164 8.04 44.11 -9.11
N LEU A 165 9.18 43.63 -8.59
CA LEU A 165 10.44 43.66 -9.34
C LEU A 165 10.35 42.81 -10.62
N ALA A 166 9.69 41.65 -10.57
CA ALA A 166 9.51 40.80 -11.75
C ALA A 166 8.59 41.45 -12.81
N ALA A 167 7.49 42.08 -12.40
CA ALA A 167 6.59 42.78 -13.31
C ALA A 167 7.29 43.95 -14.03
N CYS A 168 8.06 44.77 -13.31
CA CYS A 168 8.88 45.82 -13.90
C CYS A 168 9.93 45.26 -14.86
N THR A 169 10.59 44.16 -14.46
CA THR A 169 11.62 43.48 -15.27
C THR A 169 11.07 42.96 -16.59
N LEU A 170 9.88 42.36 -16.60
CA LEU A 170 9.25 41.83 -17.82
C LEU A 170 8.95 42.95 -18.83
N THR A 171 8.36 44.06 -18.36
CA THR A 171 8.08 45.23 -19.20
C THR A 171 9.36 45.81 -19.80
N ILE A 172 10.41 45.94 -18.99
CA ILE A 172 11.74 46.41 -19.42
C ILE A 172 12.36 45.46 -20.45
N HIS A 173 12.29 44.14 -20.22
CA HIS A 173 12.82 43.13 -21.15
C HIS A 173 12.10 43.15 -22.50
N ILE A 174 10.76 43.21 -22.54
CA ILE A 174 9.99 43.27 -23.79
C ILE A 174 10.42 44.49 -24.62
N SER A 175 10.55 45.66 -23.97
CA SER A 175 11.01 46.90 -24.62
C SER A 175 12.45 46.79 -25.14
N LEU A 176 13.38 46.27 -24.33
CA LEU A 176 14.79 46.10 -24.72
C LEU A 176 14.98 45.06 -25.83
N SER A 177 14.26 43.93 -25.76
CA SER A 177 14.34 42.87 -26.76
C SER A 177 13.88 43.38 -28.12
N TRP A 178 12.72 44.06 -28.21
CA TRP A 178 12.28 44.69 -29.46
C TRP A 178 13.26 45.75 -29.97
N LEU A 179 13.77 46.60 -29.07
CA LEU A 179 14.69 47.69 -29.43
C LEU A 179 16.02 47.15 -30.00
N LEU A 180 16.64 46.19 -29.33
CA LEU A 180 17.96 45.65 -29.69
C LEU A 180 17.89 44.69 -30.89
N THR A 181 16.85 43.85 -30.98
CA THR A 181 16.72 42.87 -32.07
C THR A 181 16.06 43.45 -33.33
N MET A 182 14.90 44.11 -33.19
CA MET A 182 14.10 44.55 -34.35
C MET A 182 14.48 45.96 -34.82
N LYS A 183 14.69 46.91 -33.90
CA LYS A 183 14.97 48.31 -34.25
C LYS A 183 16.44 48.57 -34.58
N PHE A 184 17.37 48.04 -33.79
CA PHE A 184 18.82 48.20 -34.01
C PHE A 184 19.49 47.02 -34.72
N LYS A 185 18.79 45.90 -34.93
CA LYS A 185 19.29 44.73 -35.70
C LYS A 185 20.59 44.12 -35.17
N PHE A 186 20.81 44.15 -33.85
CA PHE A 186 21.97 43.51 -33.21
C PHE A 186 21.88 41.97 -33.13
N GLY A 187 20.87 41.35 -33.76
CA GLY A 187 20.70 39.90 -33.86
C GLY A 187 20.73 39.20 -32.50
N ILE A 188 21.43 38.05 -32.45
CA ILE A 188 21.59 37.22 -31.25
C ILE A 188 22.20 38.03 -30.10
N SER A 189 23.24 38.84 -30.36
CA SER A 189 23.86 39.68 -29.33
C SER A 189 22.88 40.67 -28.70
N GLY A 190 21.97 41.25 -29.49
CA GLY A 190 20.90 42.12 -29.00
C GLY A 190 19.92 41.39 -28.07
N ALA A 191 19.52 40.17 -28.42
CA ALA A 191 18.67 39.33 -27.58
C ALA A 191 19.37 38.94 -26.27
N MET A 192 20.64 38.53 -26.33
CA MET A 192 21.42 38.11 -25.15
C MET A 192 21.66 39.25 -24.16
N ILE A 193 21.94 40.48 -24.64
CA ILE A 193 22.08 41.66 -23.77
C ILE A 193 20.76 41.96 -23.04
N SER A 194 19.63 41.95 -23.74
CA SER A 194 18.29 42.12 -23.12
C SER A 194 18.00 41.03 -22.07
N THR A 195 18.45 39.81 -22.34
CA THR A 195 18.28 38.64 -21.46
C THR A 195 19.12 38.77 -20.18
N ILE A 196 20.41 39.10 -20.27
CA ILE A 196 21.28 39.30 -19.09
C ILE A 196 20.72 40.40 -18.17
N LEU A 197 20.33 41.53 -18.74
CA LEU A 197 19.79 42.66 -17.96
C LEU A 197 18.50 42.27 -17.24
N ALA A 198 17.60 41.54 -17.91
CA ALA A 198 16.38 41.01 -17.29
C ALA A 198 16.67 40.02 -16.16
N TYR A 199 17.70 39.19 -16.28
CA TYR A 199 18.06 38.24 -15.22
C TYR A 199 18.77 38.89 -14.02
N TRP A 200 19.42 40.05 -14.15
CA TRP A 200 20.11 40.70 -13.03
C TRP A 200 19.32 41.81 -12.34
N LEU A 201 18.45 42.53 -13.05
CA LEU A 201 17.64 43.61 -12.49
C LEU A 201 16.83 43.23 -11.22
N PRO A 202 16.08 42.09 -11.19
CA PRO A 202 15.33 41.72 -10.00
C PRO A 202 16.25 41.29 -8.84
N ASN A 203 17.42 40.70 -9.14
CA ASN A 203 18.38 40.27 -8.11
C ASN A 203 18.96 41.46 -7.36
N VAL A 204 19.37 42.51 -8.09
CA VAL A 204 19.88 43.75 -7.48
C VAL A 204 18.81 44.41 -6.62
N GLY A 205 17.56 44.49 -7.10
CA GLY A 205 16.44 45.02 -6.31
C GLY A 205 16.15 44.22 -5.04
N GLN A 206 16.13 42.88 -5.12
CA GLN A 206 15.90 42.00 -3.97
C GLN A 206 17.04 42.08 -2.96
N LEU A 207 18.29 42.05 -3.41
CA LEU A 207 19.47 42.13 -2.54
C LEU A 207 19.54 43.50 -1.83
N MET A 208 19.25 44.60 -2.54
CA MET A 208 19.13 45.92 -1.89
C MET A 208 18.00 45.94 -0.84
N PHE A 209 16.84 45.34 -1.12
CA PHE A 209 15.76 45.26 -0.13
C PHE A 209 16.13 44.44 1.12
N VAL A 210 16.87 43.34 0.96
CA VAL A 210 17.37 42.54 2.09
C VAL A 210 18.39 43.34 2.91
N MET A 211 19.41 43.92 2.27
CA MET A 211 20.53 44.57 2.94
C MET A 211 20.16 45.93 3.56
N PHE A 212 19.40 46.77 2.84
CA PHE A 212 19.09 48.15 3.26
C PHE A 212 17.76 48.26 4.04
N GLY A 213 17.44 47.24 4.84
CA GLY A 213 16.48 47.37 5.93
C GLY A 213 15.05 46.87 5.69
N GLY A 214 14.77 46.16 4.59
CA GLY A 214 13.50 45.44 4.41
C GLY A 214 13.38 44.17 5.29
N CYS A 215 14.51 43.67 5.80
CA CYS A 215 14.62 42.42 6.57
C CYS A 215 15.37 42.59 7.91
N LYS A 216 15.17 43.69 8.63
CA LYS A 216 15.93 44.06 9.86
C LYS A 216 15.96 43.01 10.98
N GLU A 217 15.02 42.08 11.02
CA GLU A 217 14.93 41.02 12.04
C GLU A 217 15.81 39.81 11.70
N THR A 218 15.79 39.39 10.44
CA THR A 218 16.40 38.16 9.90
C THR A 218 17.75 38.38 9.21
N TRP A 219 18.02 39.59 8.72
CA TRP A 219 19.30 40.00 8.16
C TRP A 219 20.01 40.98 9.10
N LYS A 220 21.21 40.60 9.56
CA LYS A 220 22.08 41.40 10.44
C LYS A 220 23.42 41.78 9.78
N GLY A 221 23.54 41.55 8.46
CA GLY A 221 24.79 41.66 7.72
C GLY A 221 25.51 40.32 7.54
N PHE A 222 26.67 40.38 6.87
CA PHE A 222 27.55 39.24 6.67
C PHE A 222 28.24 38.81 7.97
N THR A 223 28.45 37.50 8.17
CA THR A 223 29.06 36.97 9.40
C THR A 223 29.92 35.73 9.14
N CYS A 224 31.03 35.61 9.88
CA CYS A 224 31.88 34.42 9.85
C CYS A 224 31.15 33.14 10.34
N LEU A 225 30.00 33.27 11.02
CA LEU A 225 29.12 32.15 11.37
C LEU A 225 28.53 31.43 10.15
N ALA A 226 28.53 32.08 8.97
CA ALA A 226 28.20 31.43 7.71
C ALA A 226 29.14 30.25 7.41
N PHE A 227 30.44 30.32 7.75
CA PHE A 227 31.42 29.30 7.41
C PHE A 227 31.49 28.12 8.40
N LYS A 228 30.77 28.18 9.53
CA LYS A 228 30.60 27.03 10.44
C LYS A 228 29.51 26.09 9.93
N ASP A 229 29.53 24.82 10.36
CA ASP A 229 28.45 23.84 10.18
C ASP A 229 27.85 23.80 8.77
N LEU A 230 28.74 23.83 7.77
CA LEU A 230 28.39 23.76 6.36
C LEU A 230 27.92 22.35 5.95
N TRP A 231 28.43 21.29 6.58
CA TRP A 231 28.19 19.91 6.16
C TRP A 231 26.71 19.48 6.16
N PRO A 232 25.87 19.80 7.17
CA PRO A 232 24.43 19.54 7.09
C PRO A 232 23.75 20.25 5.92
N VAL A 233 24.12 21.50 5.64
CA VAL A 233 23.57 22.28 4.51
C VAL A 233 24.02 21.68 3.18
N ILE A 234 25.31 21.35 3.03
CA ILE A 234 25.88 20.67 1.86
C ILE A 234 25.15 19.34 1.62
N LYS A 235 24.97 18.50 2.64
CA LYS A 235 24.29 17.20 2.52
C LYS A 235 22.83 17.34 2.08
N LEU A 236 22.10 18.32 2.63
CA LEU A 236 20.71 18.58 2.28
C LEU A 236 20.57 19.16 0.87
N SER A 237 21.36 20.19 0.54
CA SER A 237 21.41 20.79 -0.81
C SER A 237 21.86 19.77 -1.87
N LEU A 238 22.84 18.91 -1.60
CA LEU A 238 23.20 17.84 -2.53
C LEU A 238 22.07 16.83 -2.72
N SER A 239 21.38 16.42 -1.65
CA SER A 239 20.23 15.51 -1.76
C SER A 239 19.08 16.10 -2.57
N SER A 240 18.71 17.35 -2.28
CA SER A 240 17.68 18.12 -2.98
C SER A 240 18.07 18.43 -4.44
N GLY A 241 19.37 18.69 -4.66
CA GLY A 241 20.00 18.80 -5.98
C GLY A 241 19.84 17.53 -6.79
N THR A 242 20.29 16.39 -6.27
CA THR A 242 20.20 15.09 -6.95
C THR A 242 18.75 14.73 -7.26
N MET A 243 17.83 14.91 -6.31
CA MET A 243 16.40 14.63 -6.48
C MET A 243 15.80 15.34 -7.71
N LEU A 244 15.95 16.67 -7.78
CA LEU A 244 15.40 17.49 -8.87
C LEU A 244 16.22 17.38 -10.17
N CYS A 245 17.53 17.10 -10.10
CA CYS A 245 18.32 16.80 -11.30
C CYS A 245 17.80 15.54 -12.00
N LEU A 246 17.56 14.46 -11.25
CA LEU A 246 17.01 13.21 -11.80
C LEU A 246 15.62 13.44 -12.44
N GLU A 247 14.76 14.22 -11.76
CA GLU A 247 13.41 14.53 -12.24
C GLU A 247 13.43 15.34 -13.55
N VAL A 248 14.35 16.30 -13.71
CA VAL A 248 14.38 17.15 -14.89
C VAL A 248 15.24 16.58 -16.02
N TRP A 249 16.35 15.88 -15.72
CA TRP A 249 17.29 15.37 -16.73
C TRP A 249 16.75 14.17 -17.52
N TYR A 250 15.84 13.36 -16.97
CA TYR A 250 15.27 12.23 -17.73
C TYR A 250 14.53 12.73 -19.00
N ASN A 251 13.83 13.87 -18.90
CA ASN A 251 13.23 14.57 -20.04
C ASN A 251 14.28 14.95 -21.10
N SER A 252 15.46 15.44 -20.69
CA SER A 252 16.55 15.76 -21.61
C SER A 252 17.12 14.51 -22.31
N ILE A 253 17.11 13.35 -21.65
CA ILE A 253 17.50 12.07 -22.27
C ILE A 253 16.44 11.63 -23.30
N LEU A 254 15.14 11.76 -23.00
CA LEU A 254 14.08 11.52 -23.98
C LEU A 254 14.21 12.42 -25.22
N VAL A 255 14.53 13.71 -25.04
CA VAL A 255 14.78 14.64 -26.17
C VAL A 255 15.92 14.13 -27.06
N LEU A 256 17.06 13.76 -26.47
CA LEU A 256 18.18 13.18 -27.23
C LEU A 256 17.79 11.88 -27.95
N LEU A 257 16.96 11.05 -27.32
CA LEU A 257 16.42 9.82 -27.91
C LEU A 257 15.39 10.07 -29.03
N THR A 258 14.72 11.23 -29.10
CA THR A 258 13.86 11.56 -30.26
C THR A 258 14.66 12.00 -31.50
N GLY A 259 15.92 12.40 -31.34
CA GLY A 259 16.73 12.95 -32.44
C GLY A 259 17.05 11.99 -33.61
N ASN A 260 16.95 10.67 -33.40
CA ASN A 260 17.22 9.66 -34.44
C ASN A 260 15.94 9.13 -35.12
N LEU A 261 14.77 9.74 -34.88
CA LEU A 261 13.51 9.29 -35.49
C LEU A 261 13.37 9.75 -36.94
N LYS A 262 12.60 9.01 -37.75
CA LYS A 262 12.59 9.17 -39.23
C LYS A 262 12.17 10.56 -39.74
N ASN A 263 11.39 11.32 -38.96
CA ASN A 263 10.96 12.68 -39.29
C ASN A 263 11.68 13.72 -38.41
N ALA A 264 12.97 13.48 -38.09
CA ALA A 264 13.78 14.23 -37.14
C ALA A 264 13.60 15.75 -37.23
N MET A 265 13.65 16.37 -38.42
CA MET A 265 13.61 17.83 -38.54
C MET A 265 12.31 18.45 -38.00
N VAL A 266 11.14 17.97 -38.43
CA VAL A 266 9.83 18.50 -37.96
C VAL A 266 9.62 18.19 -36.48
N GLN A 267 10.11 17.03 -36.00
CA GLN A 267 9.97 16.61 -34.60
C GLN A 267 10.94 17.35 -33.66
N ILE A 268 12.15 17.71 -34.13
CA ILE A 268 13.13 18.56 -33.44
C ILE A 268 12.68 20.02 -33.41
N ASP A 269 11.88 20.50 -34.38
CA ASP A 269 11.28 21.83 -34.34
C ASP A 269 10.03 21.89 -33.44
N ALA A 270 9.19 20.84 -33.45
CA ALA A 270 7.96 20.79 -32.64
C ALA A 270 8.23 20.56 -31.15
N LEU A 271 9.14 19.63 -30.80
CA LEU A 271 9.36 19.22 -29.41
C LEU A 271 9.85 20.35 -28.49
N PRO A 272 10.76 21.27 -28.88
CA PRO A 272 11.13 22.43 -28.08
C PRO A 272 9.95 23.37 -27.83
N ILE A 273 9.11 23.62 -28.83
CA ILE A 273 7.90 24.45 -28.69
C ILE A 273 7.00 23.84 -27.61
N CYS A 274 6.71 22.54 -27.72
CA CYS A 274 5.96 21.77 -26.72
C CYS A 274 6.57 21.85 -25.31
N LEU A 275 7.89 21.68 -25.18
CA LEU A 275 8.63 21.80 -23.92
C LEU A 275 8.62 23.21 -23.33
N LYS A 276 8.54 24.26 -24.15
CA LYS A 276 8.39 25.65 -23.68
C LYS A 276 6.95 25.94 -23.24
N ILE A 277 5.94 25.32 -23.87
CA ILE A 277 4.53 25.43 -23.47
C ILE A 277 4.32 24.77 -22.10
N ASN A 278 4.58 23.47 -21.97
CA ASN A 278 4.47 22.74 -20.70
C ASN A 278 5.40 23.35 -19.62
N GLY A 279 6.62 23.78 -20.00
CA GLY A 279 7.52 24.47 -19.08
C GLY A 279 7.01 25.83 -18.56
N TRP A 280 6.18 26.53 -19.33
CA TRP A 280 5.57 27.82 -18.96
C TRP A 280 4.31 27.64 -18.10
N GLU A 281 3.50 26.63 -18.44
CA GLU A 281 2.39 26.10 -17.65
C GLU A 281 2.85 25.65 -16.25
N MET A 282 3.90 24.83 -16.18
CA MET A 282 4.51 24.34 -14.94
C MET A 282 4.97 25.48 -14.00
N MET A 283 5.27 26.69 -14.48
CA MET A 283 5.65 27.81 -13.60
C MET A 283 4.52 28.27 -12.66
N ILE A 284 3.26 28.07 -13.04
CA ILE A 284 2.09 28.33 -12.20
C ILE A 284 2.09 27.33 -11.04
N SER A 285 2.16 26.04 -11.36
CA SER A 285 2.22 24.92 -10.40
C SER A 285 3.42 25.02 -9.46
N LEU A 286 4.61 25.38 -9.97
CA LEU A 286 5.82 25.63 -9.18
C LEU A 286 5.70 26.82 -8.22
N GLY A 287 4.76 27.74 -8.43
CA GLY A 287 4.44 28.80 -7.49
C GLY A 287 3.74 28.27 -6.23
N PHE A 288 2.73 27.41 -6.43
CA PHE A 288 2.03 26.73 -5.33
C PHE A 288 2.88 25.65 -4.65
N LEU A 289 3.79 25.01 -5.39
CA LEU A 289 4.75 24.06 -4.84
C LEU A 289 5.59 24.66 -3.70
N ALA A 290 6.21 25.82 -3.97
CA ALA A 290 7.02 26.52 -2.97
C ALA A 290 6.15 27.02 -1.80
N ALA A 291 4.89 27.39 -2.06
CA ALA A 291 3.95 27.77 -1.01
C ALA A 291 3.56 26.60 -0.09
N ALA A 292 3.33 25.41 -0.64
CA ALA A 292 3.10 24.19 0.12
C ALA A 292 4.33 23.82 0.97
N CYS A 293 5.51 23.81 0.35
CA CYS A 293 6.79 23.55 1.01
C CYS A 293 7.04 24.50 2.19
N VAL A 294 6.96 25.82 1.98
CA VAL A 294 7.13 26.82 3.04
C VAL A 294 6.05 26.67 4.13
N ARG A 295 4.79 26.40 3.76
CA ARG A 295 3.71 26.27 4.75
C ARG A 295 3.90 25.06 5.66
N VAL A 296 4.22 23.90 5.07
CA VAL A 296 4.51 22.66 5.80
C VAL A 296 5.77 22.81 6.65
N SER A 297 6.86 23.37 6.11
CA SER A 297 8.10 23.65 6.85
C SER A 297 7.84 24.53 8.07
N ASN A 298 7.01 25.57 7.93
CA ASN A 298 6.71 26.51 9.00
C ASN A 298 5.86 25.87 10.13
N GLU A 299 4.85 25.05 9.82
CA GLU A 299 4.05 24.38 10.87
C GLU A 299 4.80 23.22 11.53
N LEU A 300 5.65 22.49 10.79
CA LEU A 300 6.56 21.50 11.37
C LEU A 300 7.62 22.16 12.27
N GLY A 301 8.20 23.30 11.85
CA GLY A 301 9.10 24.09 12.68
C GLY A 301 8.43 24.66 13.94
N ARG A 302 7.12 24.90 13.89
CA ARG A 302 6.28 25.27 15.05
C ARG A 302 5.91 24.06 15.94
N GLY A 303 6.18 22.84 15.50
CA GLY A 303 5.85 21.59 16.20
C GLY A 303 4.43 21.07 15.95
N SER A 304 3.62 21.70 15.09
CA SER A 304 2.22 21.32 14.87
C SER A 304 2.06 20.36 13.68
N ALA A 305 2.24 19.06 13.95
CA ALA A 305 2.00 18.00 12.97
C ALA A 305 0.54 17.98 12.45
N LYS A 306 -0.43 18.37 13.29
CA LYS A 306 -1.85 18.51 12.92
C LYS A 306 -2.03 19.65 11.90
N ALA A 307 -1.45 20.83 12.16
CA ALA A 307 -1.54 21.95 11.22
C ALA A 307 -0.80 21.68 9.91
N ALA A 308 0.39 21.07 9.97
CA ALA A 308 1.12 20.65 8.77
C ALA A 308 0.29 19.67 7.91
N SER A 309 -0.38 18.69 8.53
CA SER A 309 -1.31 17.76 7.85
C SER A 309 -2.48 18.48 7.17
N PHE A 310 -3.05 19.50 7.83
CA PHE A 310 -4.13 20.31 7.25
C PHE A 310 -3.63 21.18 6.08
N SER A 311 -2.43 21.77 6.19
CA SER A 311 -1.80 22.52 5.10
C SER A 311 -1.56 21.63 3.87
N ILE A 312 -1.11 20.37 4.04
CA ILE A 312 -0.94 19.40 2.94
C ILE A 312 -2.26 19.17 2.19
N LEU A 313 -3.34 18.85 2.91
CA LEU A 313 -4.66 18.61 2.32
C LEU A 313 -5.17 19.84 1.56
N ASN A 314 -4.97 21.04 2.12
CA ASN A 314 -5.34 22.30 1.50
C ASN A 314 -4.50 22.60 0.24
N SER A 315 -3.20 22.30 0.25
CA SER A 315 -2.31 22.42 -0.92
C SER A 315 -2.78 21.54 -2.08
N ALA A 316 -2.97 20.24 -1.84
CA ALA A 316 -3.41 19.32 -2.90
C ALA A 316 -4.79 19.67 -3.46
N THR A 317 -5.74 20.04 -2.60
CA THR A 317 -7.08 20.51 -3.02
C THR A 317 -6.99 21.74 -3.93
N THR A 318 -6.10 22.68 -3.61
CA THR A 318 -5.92 23.91 -4.40
C THR A 318 -5.21 23.62 -5.72
N SER A 319 -4.19 22.75 -5.74
CA SER A 319 -3.50 22.33 -6.96
C SER A 319 -4.43 21.62 -7.95
N PHE A 320 -5.33 20.76 -7.48
CA PHE A 320 -6.35 20.14 -8.33
C PHE A 320 -7.26 21.18 -9.00
N VAL A 321 -7.75 22.18 -8.26
CA VAL A 321 -8.57 23.27 -8.80
C VAL A 321 -7.80 24.11 -9.83
N ILE A 322 -6.51 24.33 -9.61
CA ILE A 322 -5.65 25.09 -10.52
C ILE A 322 -5.39 24.30 -11.82
N GLY A 323 -5.03 23.03 -11.74
CA GLY A 323 -4.86 22.14 -12.91
C GLY A 323 -6.14 22.03 -13.74
N PHE A 324 -7.31 21.91 -13.09
CA PHE A 324 -8.61 21.93 -13.76
C PHE A 324 -8.86 23.24 -14.56
N ILE A 325 -8.45 24.40 -14.01
CA ILE A 325 -8.58 25.69 -14.69
C ILE A 325 -7.59 25.82 -15.86
N GLN A 326 -6.36 25.34 -15.68
CA GLN A 326 -5.33 25.33 -16.74
C GLN A 326 -5.74 24.44 -17.91
N PHE A 327 -6.24 23.23 -17.63
CA PHE A 327 -6.80 22.32 -18.61
C PHE A 327 -7.87 22.99 -19.49
N LEU A 328 -8.84 23.68 -18.88
CA LEU A 328 -9.88 24.41 -19.62
C LEU A 328 -9.31 25.57 -20.46
N LEU A 329 -8.31 26.28 -19.95
CA LEU A 329 -7.66 27.39 -20.66
C LEU A 329 -6.92 26.90 -21.93
N PHE A 330 -6.11 25.86 -21.81
CA PHE A 330 -5.35 25.33 -22.95
C PHE A 330 -6.24 24.56 -23.93
N LEU A 331 -7.30 23.90 -23.47
CA LEU A 331 -8.35 23.32 -24.33
C LEU A 331 -9.02 24.39 -25.20
N PHE A 332 -9.23 25.61 -24.68
CA PHE A 332 -9.75 26.76 -25.44
C PHE A 332 -8.72 27.38 -26.40
N LEU A 333 -7.42 27.36 -26.05
CA LEU A 333 -6.33 27.91 -26.87
C LEU A 333 -5.77 26.92 -27.92
N ARG A 334 -6.34 25.71 -27.99
CA ARG A 334 -6.03 24.65 -28.94
C ARG A 334 -5.87 25.15 -30.39
N GLY A 335 -4.87 24.62 -31.10
CA GLY A 335 -4.57 24.93 -32.51
C GLY A 335 -4.02 26.34 -32.77
N ARG A 336 -4.27 27.30 -31.87
CA ARG A 336 -3.78 28.68 -31.99
C ARG A 336 -2.42 28.89 -31.33
N LEU A 337 -2.16 28.18 -30.23
CA LEU A 337 -0.95 28.38 -29.41
C LEU A 337 0.37 28.12 -30.17
N ALA A 338 0.38 27.17 -31.11
CA ALA A 338 1.59 26.81 -31.88
C ALA A 338 2.07 27.94 -32.82
N PHE A 339 1.14 28.72 -33.38
CA PHE A 339 1.45 29.82 -34.29
C PHE A 339 2.07 31.05 -33.60
N LEU A 340 2.23 31.03 -32.27
CA LEU A 340 3.06 31.99 -31.52
C LEU A 340 4.57 31.69 -31.65
N PHE A 341 4.95 30.52 -32.16
CA PHE A 341 6.34 30.04 -32.20
C PHE A 341 6.84 29.68 -33.60
N THR A 342 5.93 29.34 -34.52
CA THR A 342 6.29 28.96 -35.89
C THR A 342 5.21 29.32 -36.90
N ASN A 343 5.64 29.65 -38.12
CA ASN A 343 4.76 29.82 -39.28
C ASN A 343 4.62 28.53 -40.11
N ASN A 344 5.33 27.45 -39.76
CA ASN A 344 5.27 26.17 -40.47
C ASN A 344 4.04 25.36 -40.03
N GLN A 345 3.13 25.06 -40.98
CA GLN A 345 1.89 24.34 -40.70
C GLN A 345 2.11 22.89 -40.22
N ASP A 346 3.14 22.20 -40.71
CA ASP A 346 3.40 20.81 -40.31
C ASP A 346 3.89 20.74 -38.85
N VAL A 347 4.80 21.65 -38.48
CA VAL A 347 5.26 21.81 -37.09
C VAL A 347 4.10 22.23 -36.18
N ALA A 348 3.26 23.18 -36.60
CA ALA A 348 2.11 23.62 -35.82
C ALA A 348 1.08 22.51 -35.57
N LYS A 349 0.87 21.62 -36.55
CA LYS A 349 -0.05 20.47 -36.48
C LYS A 349 0.48 19.35 -35.57
N GLU A 350 1.78 19.12 -35.53
CA GLU A 350 2.40 18.21 -34.55
C GLU A 350 2.34 18.79 -33.13
N VAL A 351 2.57 20.10 -32.96
CA VAL A 351 2.43 20.79 -31.66
C VAL A 351 0.98 20.74 -31.16
N GLU A 352 -0.04 20.90 -32.01
CA GLU A 352 -1.45 20.76 -31.57
C GLU A 352 -1.75 19.34 -31.06
N GLN A 353 -1.32 18.30 -31.78
CA GLN A 353 -1.51 16.90 -31.36
C GLN A 353 -0.81 16.62 -30.03
N PHE A 354 0.40 17.16 -29.82
CA PHE A 354 1.12 17.02 -28.56
C PHE A 354 0.41 17.72 -27.40
N VAL A 355 -0.03 18.97 -27.58
CA VAL A 355 -0.74 19.74 -26.54
C VAL A 355 -2.05 19.05 -26.15
N GLN A 356 -2.81 18.51 -27.11
CA GLN A 356 -4.00 17.71 -26.80
C GLN A 356 -3.67 16.48 -25.93
N LEU A 357 -2.50 15.86 -26.13
CA LEU A 357 -2.05 14.69 -25.40
C LEU A 357 -1.76 15.02 -23.93
N VAL A 358 -0.92 16.03 -23.68
CA VAL A 358 -0.49 16.44 -22.32
C VAL A 358 -1.68 16.84 -21.46
N LEU A 359 -2.61 17.64 -22.00
CA LEU A 359 -3.81 18.07 -21.29
C LEU A 359 -4.69 16.89 -20.86
N SER A 360 -4.75 15.81 -21.65
CA SER A 360 -5.48 14.60 -21.26
C SER A 360 -4.77 13.78 -20.17
N GLY A 361 -3.43 13.88 -20.08
CA GLY A 361 -2.62 13.24 -19.04
C GLY A 361 -2.70 13.96 -17.70
N GLU A 362 -2.31 15.23 -17.65
CA GLU A 362 -2.26 16.03 -16.41
C GLU A 362 -3.63 16.07 -15.67
N TYR A 363 -4.73 16.09 -16.43
CA TYR A 363 -6.09 16.02 -15.89
C TYR A 363 -6.40 14.65 -15.24
N PHE A 364 -5.93 13.56 -15.83
CA PHE A 364 -6.16 12.20 -15.33
C PHE A 364 -5.32 11.92 -14.07
N ILE A 365 -4.08 12.39 -14.04
CA ILE A 365 -3.16 12.17 -12.91
C ILE A 365 -3.57 13.02 -11.70
N SER A 366 -3.94 14.29 -11.89
CA SER A 366 -4.46 15.13 -10.81
C SER A 366 -5.79 14.60 -10.21
N LEU A 367 -6.65 13.97 -11.03
CA LEU A 367 -7.83 13.23 -10.54
C LEU A 367 -7.43 12.02 -9.68
N ILE A 368 -6.43 11.26 -10.11
CA ILE A 368 -5.89 10.10 -9.37
C ILE A 368 -5.25 10.55 -8.04
N GLN A 369 -4.47 11.63 -8.02
CA GLN A 369 -3.85 12.15 -6.80
C GLN A 369 -4.91 12.50 -5.74
N MET A 370 -6.02 13.12 -6.16
CA MET A 370 -7.14 13.47 -5.27
C MET A 370 -7.88 12.22 -4.73
N LEU A 371 -7.99 11.15 -5.54
CA LEU A 371 -8.54 9.85 -5.13
C LEU A 371 -7.61 9.09 -4.15
N ILE A 372 -6.29 9.16 -4.35
CA ILE A 372 -5.29 8.54 -3.48
C ILE A 372 -5.25 9.24 -2.12
N LEU A 373 -5.24 10.57 -2.09
CA LEU A 373 -5.24 11.35 -0.85
C LEU A 373 -6.48 11.07 0.02
N ARG A 374 -7.67 10.91 -0.60
CA ARG A 374 -8.89 10.53 0.13
C ARG A 374 -8.83 9.12 0.73
N LYS A 375 -7.96 8.24 0.22
CA LYS A 375 -7.83 6.84 0.66
C LYS A 375 -6.62 6.61 1.60
N THR A 376 -5.72 7.58 1.75
CA THR A 376 -4.38 7.37 2.32
C THR A 376 -4.06 8.39 3.42
N PHE A 377 -4.81 8.34 4.52
CA PHE A 377 -4.53 9.16 5.72
C PHE A 377 -4.57 8.36 7.04
N SER A 378 -4.09 7.11 7.02
CA SER A 378 -3.88 6.31 8.25
C SER A 378 -2.56 5.55 8.32
N ASN A 379 -1.89 5.26 7.18
CA ASN A 379 -0.64 4.50 7.15
C ASN A 379 0.36 5.05 6.11
N PHE A 380 1.64 4.80 6.38
CA PHE A 380 2.81 5.42 5.76
C PHE A 380 2.87 5.29 4.22
N VAL A 381 3.31 6.36 3.56
CA VAL A 381 3.44 6.60 2.11
C VAL A 381 3.86 5.39 1.25
N PRO A 382 3.11 5.12 0.17
CA PRO A 382 3.74 4.85 -1.12
C PRO A 382 3.01 5.40 -2.37
N LYS A 383 3.79 6.04 -3.26
CA LYS A 383 3.59 6.15 -4.72
C LYS A 383 2.25 6.70 -5.27
N ILE A 384 2.24 7.99 -5.54
CA ILE A 384 2.33 8.55 -6.91
C ILE A 384 2.99 9.93 -6.79
N GLN A 385 3.77 10.38 -7.78
CA GLN A 385 4.59 11.59 -7.67
C GLN A 385 4.19 12.62 -8.71
N ASP A 386 3.25 13.48 -8.32
CA ASP A 386 3.01 14.78 -8.95
C ASP A 386 3.62 15.87 -8.06
N PHE A 387 4.00 17.00 -8.68
CA PHE A 387 4.83 18.05 -8.09
C PHE A 387 4.51 18.38 -6.62
N VAL A 388 3.23 18.51 -6.24
CA VAL A 388 2.79 18.86 -4.88
C VAL A 388 3.50 18.04 -3.79
N ASP A 389 3.62 16.73 -3.98
CA ASP A 389 4.21 15.82 -2.99
C ASP A 389 5.73 16.00 -2.86
N VAL A 390 6.41 16.48 -3.90
CA VAL A 390 7.82 16.88 -3.84
C VAL A 390 8.00 18.07 -2.89
N GLY A 391 7.12 19.06 -2.93
CA GLY A 391 7.19 20.24 -2.07
C GLY A 391 6.86 19.91 -0.61
N VAL A 392 5.88 19.03 -0.39
CA VAL A 392 5.59 18.48 0.94
C VAL A 392 6.81 17.73 1.48
N ALA A 393 7.41 16.84 0.69
CA ALA A 393 8.58 16.06 1.09
C ALA A 393 9.84 16.91 1.29
N VAL A 394 10.06 17.98 0.51
CA VAL A 394 11.11 18.98 0.76
C VAL A 394 10.87 19.68 2.10
N GLY A 395 9.63 20.07 2.43
CA GLY A 395 9.32 20.70 3.71
C GLY A 395 9.46 19.77 4.92
N VAL A 396 9.21 18.47 4.73
CA VAL A 396 9.43 17.41 5.72
C VAL A 396 10.92 17.00 5.82
N GLY A 397 11.73 17.25 4.79
CA GLY A 397 13.17 16.93 4.76
C GLY A 397 13.52 15.54 4.22
N TRP A 398 12.71 14.99 3.31
CA TRP A 398 12.82 13.63 2.76
C TRP A 398 13.54 13.54 1.40
N GLN A 399 14.24 14.59 0.96
CA GLN A 399 14.79 14.69 -0.41
C GLN A 399 15.71 13.51 -0.80
N SER A 400 16.51 13.01 0.15
CA SER A 400 17.40 11.86 -0.10
C SER A 400 16.64 10.58 -0.47
N THR A 401 15.44 10.37 0.08
CA THR A 401 14.60 9.19 -0.19
C THR A 401 14.01 9.28 -1.59
N ILE A 402 13.48 10.46 -1.98
CA ILE A 402 12.89 10.68 -3.30
C ILE A 402 13.95 10.61 -4.40
N ALA A 403 15.20 11.02 -4.15
CA ALA A 403 16.29 10.83 -5.11
C ALA A 403 16.45 9.35 -5.53
N TYR A 404 16.38 8.39 -4.60
CA TYR A 404 16.42 6.96 -4.95
C TYR A 404 15.16 6.49 -5.71
N VAL A 405 13.99 7.03 -5.39
CA VAL A 405 12.74 6.75 -6.13
C VAL A 405 12.83 7.26 -7.56
N ASN A 406 13.34 8.48 -7.77
CA ASN A 406 13.52 9.08 -9.10
C ASN A 406 14.50 8.26 -9.97
N ILE A 407 15.58 7.69 -9.40
CA ILE A 407 16.45 6.74 -10.12
C ILE A 407 15.65 5.51 -10.57
N GLY A 408 14.93 4.86 -9.64
CA GLY A 408 14.16 3.65 -9.94
C GLY A 408 13.09 3.86 -11.01
N CYS A 409 12.27 4.90 -10.86
CA CYS A 409 11.15 5.19 -11.75
C CYS A 409 11.61 5.67 -13.13
N TYR A 410 12.39 6.75 -13.21
CA TYR A 410 12.71 7.37 -14.51
C TYR A 410 13.85 6.65 -15.26
N TYR A 411 14.89 6.18 -14.55
CA TYR A 411 16.13 5.72 -15.19
C TYR A 411 16.21 4.21 -15.35
N LEU A 412 15.74 3.44 -14.36
CA LEU A 412 15.74 1.98 -14.43
C LEU A 412 14.50 1.40 -15.14
N VAL A 413 13.40 2.15 -15.21
CA VAL A 413 12.16 1.72 -15.89
C VAL A 413 11.78 2.64 -17.05
N GLY A 414 11.50 3.93 -16.79
CA GLY A 414 10.94 4.86 -17.79
C GLY A 414 11.77 4.97 -19.09
N ILE A 415 13.07 5.25 -18.98
CA ILE A 415 13.96 5.39 -20.14
C ILE A 415 14.09 4.07 -20.94
N PRO A 416 14.42 2.91 -20.34
CA PRO A 416 14.45 1.63 -21.07
C PRO A 416 13.13 1.32 -21.80
N VAL A 417 11.99 1.53 -21.16
CA VAL A 417 10.66 1.32 -21.77
C VAL A 417 10.40 2.29 -22.92
N GLY A 418 10.78 3.57 -22.77
CA GLY A 418 10.77 4.57 -23.85
C GLY A 418 11.63 4.19 -25.06
N VAL A 419 12.85 3.70 -24.84
CA VAL A 419 13.75 3.23 -25.91
C VAL A 419 13.14 2.07 -26.66
N VAL A 420 12.65 1.04 -25.96
CA VAL A 420 12.09 -0.15 -26.62
C VAL A 420 10.83 0.18 -27.42
N LEU A 421 9.88 0.94 -26.86
CA LEU A 421 8.64 1.30 -27.56
C LEU A 421 8.89 2.23 -28.77
N GLY A 422 9.78 3.22 -28.63
CA GLY A 422 10.11 4.15 -29.71
C GLY A 422 10.89 3.50 -30.87
N TYR A 423 11.89 2.66 -30.57
CA TYR A 423 12.83 2.13 -31.58
C TYR A 423 12.51 0.71 -32.06
N VAL A 424 12.14 -0.22 -31.16
CA VAL A 424 11.90 -1.63 -31.53
C VAL A 424 10.52 -1.78 -32.16
N TYR A 425 9.49 -1.24 -31.49
CA TYR A 425 8.10 -1.26 -31.97
C TYR A 425 7.75 -0.12 -32.93
N LYS A 426 8.70 0.79 -33.19
CA LYS A 426 8.61 1.88 -34.19
C LYS A 426 7.44 2.86 -33.97
N LEU A 427 6.92 2.98 -32.75
CA LEU A 427 5.71 3.75 -32.41
C LEU A 427 5.89 5.29 -32.46
N GLN A 428 7.10 5.77 -32.81
CA GLN A 428 7.48 7.17 -33.03
C GLN A 428 7.22 8.10 -31.82
N VAL A 429 7.21 9.42 -32.04
CA VAL A 429 7.05 10.43 -30.98
C VAL A 429 5.72 10.28 -30.20
N LYS A 430 4.70 9.65 -30.80
CA LYS A 430 3.42 9.29 -30.14
C LYS A 430 3.58 8.42 -28.89
N THR A 431 4.75 7.81 -28.64
CA THR A 431 5.07 7.11 -27.37
C THR A 431 6.19 7.75 -26.56
N CYS A 432 7.15 8.46 -27.17
CA CYS A 432 8.34 8.93 -26.45
C CYS A 432 8.06 9.88 -25.27
N TYR A 433 6.97 10.66 -25.31
CA TYR A 433 6.53 11.50 -24.17
C TYR A 433 5.42 10.83 -23.33
N ARG A 434 4.77 9.79 -23.85
CA ARG A 434 3.65 9.07 -23.22
C ARG A 434 4.07 8.13 -22.09
N ASN A 435 5.38 7.90 -21.94
CA ASN A 435 5.98 7.05 -20.90
C ASN A 435 6.59 7.87 -19.74
N GLY A 436 6.54 9.20 -19.81
CA GLY A 436 7.08 10.09 -18.78
C GLY A 436 6.17 10.23 -17.56
N GLU A 437 4.86 10.25 -17.84
CA GLU A 437 3.77 10.52 -16.90
C GLU A 437 2.71 9.44 -17.11
N GLY A 438 2.49 8.60 -16.08
CA GLY A 438 1.65 7.38 -16.02
C GLY A 438 0.87 6.95 -17.28
N ILE A 439 1.34 5.92 -17.99
CA ILE A 439 0.69 5.47 -19.23
C ILE A 439 -0.71 4.87 -18.95
N SER A 440 -1.71 5.31 -19.71
CA SER A 440 -3.07 4.76 -19.64
C SER A 440 -3.17 3.36 -20.27
N TYR A 441 -3.91 2.49 -19.60
CA TYR A 441 -4.13 1.08 -19.96
C TYR A 441 -4.77 0.90 -21.35
N ASP A 442 -5.75 1.74 -21.69
CA ASP A 442 -6.59 1.57 -22.88
C ASP A 442 -5.80 1.72 -24.19
N LEU A 443 -4.78 2.57 -24.17
CA LEU A 443 -3.97 2.92 -25.33
C LEU A 443 -3.08 1.78 -25.85
N TYR A 444 -2.66 0.87 -24.98
CA TYR A 444 -1.93 -0.32 -25.41
C TYR A 444 -2.87 -1.36 -26.02
N ASN A 445 -4.13 -1.42 -25.57
CA ASN A 445 -5.13 -2.28 -26.18
C ASN A 445 -5.42 -1.83 -27.62
N GLU A 446 -5.53 -0.52 -27.88
CA GLU A 446 -5.69 0.02 -29.24
C GLU A 446 -4.51 -0.35 -30.16
N SER A 447 -3.25 -0.13 -29.75
CA SER A 447 -2.10 -0.47 -30.59
C SER A 447 -1.87 -1.98 -30.76
N ILE A 448 -2.27 -2.81 -29.79
CA ILE A 448 -2.30 -4.28 -29.96
C ILE A 448 -3.37 -4.68 -30.98
N CYS A 449 -4.55 -4.07 -30.93
CA CYS A 449 -5.61 -4.27 -31.93
C CYS A 449 -5.14 -3.85 -33.33
N GLU A 450 -4.54 -2.67 -33.49
CA GLU A 450 -4.00 -2.18 -34.77
C GLU A 450 -3.01 -3.19 -35.38
N LEU A 451 -1.99 -3.61 -34.63
CA LEU A 451 -1.00 -4.60 -35.08
C LEU A 451 -1.64 -5.97 -35.44
N CYS A 452 -2.69 -6.39 -34.73
CA CYS A 452 -3.44 -7.61 -35.08
C CYS A 452 -4.25 -7.44 -36.37
N THR A 453 -4.85 -6.27 -36.63
CA THR A 453 -5.55 -5.97 -37.90
C THR A 453 -4.62 -5.75 -39.08
N GLU A 454 -3.38 -5.30 -38.87
CA GLU A 454 -2.32 -5.27 -39.89
C GLU A 454 -1.68 -6.67 -40.11
N GLY A 455 -2.00 -7.65 -39.25
CA GLY A 455 -1.56 -9.05 -39.35
C GLY A 455 -0.18 -9.35 -38.74
N ASP A 456 0.48 -8.33 -38.16
CA ASP A 456 1.87 -8.35 -37.68
C ASP A 456 1.97 -8.90 -36.23
N VAL A 457 1.41 -10.10 -36.03
CA VAL A 457 1.13 -10.69 -34.71
C VAL A 457 2.40 -10.93 -33.87
N ASP A 458 3.55 -11.21 -34.49
CA ASP A 458 4.82 -11.35 -33.75
C ASP A 458 5.20 -10.05 -33.01
N LYS A 459 4.87 -8.88 -33.58
CA LYS A 459 5.07 -7.58 -32.91
C LYS A 459 4.04 -7.34 -31.82
N ALA A 460 2.78 -7.74 -32.03
CA ALA A 460 1.76 -7.66 -30.98
C ALA A 460 2.12 -8.53 -29.76
N MET A 461 2.63 -9.75 -29.99
CA MET A 461 3.12 -10.67 -28.96
C MET A 461 4.36 -10.14 -28.24
N GLY A 462 5.36 -9.63 -28.98
CA GLY A 462 6.53 -9.01 -28.37
C GLY A 462 6.18 -7.79 -27.51
N LEU A 463 5.25 -6.96 -27.99
CA LEU A 463 4.75 -5.79 -27.27
C LEU A 463 4.06 -6.21 -25.97
N LEU A 464 3.17 -7.21 -26.03
CA LEU A 464 2.50 -7.79 -24.87
C LEU A 464 3.51 -8.35 -23.85
N SER A 465 4.50 -9.14 -24.29
CA SER A 465 5.52 -9.74 -23.42
C SER A 465 6.38 -8.69 -22.70
N LEU A 466 6.69 -7.57 -23.36
CA LEU A 466 7.34 -6.43 -22.72
C LEU A 466 6.44 -5.83 -21.62
N MET A 467 5.16 -5.62 -21.92
CA MET A 467 4.17 -5.04 -21.00
C MET A 467 3.86 -5.93 -19.79
N GLU A 468 3.87 -7.24 -19.99
CA GLU A 468 3.80 -8.29 -18.98
C GLU A 468 4.92 -8.19 -17.95
N GLY A 469 6.17 -8.05 -18.43
CA GLY A 469 7.35 -7.91 -17.57
C GLY A 469 7.38 -6.63 -16.75
N LEU A 470 6.58 -5.63 -17.15
CA LEU A 470 6.38 -4.37 -16.45
C LEU A 470 5.13 -4.37 -15.55
N GLY A 471 4.26 -5.38 -15.67
CA GLY A 471 3.09 -5.59 -14.82
C GLY A 471 1.83 -4.80 -15.18
N PHE A 472 1.69 -4.32 -16.42
CA PHE A 472 0.65 -3.34 -16.79
C PHE A 472 -0.55 -3.86 -17.63
N VAL A 473 -0.59 -5.13 -18.07
CA VAL A 473 -1.59 -5.62 -19.05
C VAL A 473 -2.28 -6.94 -18.65
N SER A 474 -3.55 -7.09 -19.05
CA SER A 474 -4.27 -8.37 -19.14
C SER A 474 -4.46 -8.78 -20.61
N TYR A 475 -4.14 -10.03 -20.95
CA TYR A 475 -4.25 -10.62 -22.30
C TYR A 475 -5.68 -10.58 -22.90
N SER A 476 -6.71 -10.35 -22.08
CA SER A 476 -8.12 -10.31 -22.49
C SER A 476 -8.36 -9.47 -23.75
N SER A 477 -7.62 -8.38 -23.92
CA SER A 477 -7.69 -7.49 -25.08
C SER A 477 -7.07 -8.11 -26.34
N LEU A 478 -5.92 -8.77 -26.21
CA LEU A 478 -5.24 -9.46 -27.31
C LEU A 478 -6.06 -10.66 -27.83
N ILE A 479 -6.64 -11.45 -26.92
CA ILE A 479 -7.49 -12.59 -27.27
C ILE A 479 -8.74 -12.12 -28.02
N ALA A 480 -9.36 -11.01 -27.59
CA ALA A 480 -10.46 -10.37 -28.32
C ALA A 480 -10.02 -9.82 -29.69
N ALA A 481 -8.82 -9.22 -29.78
CA ALA A 481 -8.28 -8.71 -31.04
C ALA A 481 -8.06 -9.83 -32.07
N LEU A 482 -7.29 -10.86 -31.71
CA LEU A 482 -7.01 -12.04 -32.55
C LEU A 482 -8.30 -12.78 -32.95
N GLY A 483 -9.26 -12.89 -32.03
CA GLY A 483 -10.59 -13.45 -32.32
C GLY A 483 -11.37 -12.65 -33.36
N SER A 484 -11.34 -11.31 -33.30
CA SER A 484 -12.08 -10.46 -34.24
C SER A 484 -11.52 -10.44 -35.67
N VAL A 485 -10.22 -10.76 -35.85
CA VAL A 485 -9.60 -11.00 -37.16
C VAL A 485 -9.59 -12.48 -37.57
N GLY A 486 -10.31 -13.35 -36.85
CA GLY A 486 -10.48 -14.78 -37.20
C GLY A 486 -9.28 -15.69 -36.88
N ARG A 487 -8.24 -15.20 -36.20
CA ARG A 487 -7.03 -15.94 -35.83
C ARG A 487 -7.22 -16.72 -34.52
N THR A 488 -8.30 -17.50 -34.45
CA THR A 488 -8.80 -18.16 -33.24
C THR A 488 -7.85 -19.21 -32.65
N LEU A 489 -7.21 -20.04 -33.48
CA LEU A 489 -6.28 -21.08 -33.02
C LEU A 489 -5.06 -20.53 -32.28
N GLU A 490 -4.56 -19.35 -32.68
CA GLU A 490 -3.43 -18.70 -32.02
C GLU A 490 -3.87 -18.01 -30.73
N ALA A 491 -5.04 -17.38 -30.73
CA ALA A 491 -5.66 -16.84 -29.51
C ALA A 491 -5.87 -17.94 -28.44
N ASP A 492 -6.26 -19.15 -28.87
CA ASP A 492 -6.45 -20.31 -28.00
C ASP A 492 -5.11 -20.89 -27.49
N ALA A 493 -4.08 -20.97 -28.35
CA ALA A 493 -2.72 -21.36 -27.95
C ALA A 493 -2.12 -20.40 -26.90
N ILE A 494 -2.26 -19.08 -27.13
CA ILE A 494 -1.83 -18.03 -26.20
C ILE A 494 -2.63 -18.11 -24.88
N PHE A 495 -3.93 -18.42 -24.94
CA PHE A 495 -4.77 -18.62 -23.77
C PHE A 495 -4.31 -19.85 -22.93
N GLN A 496 -3.92 -20.96 -23.57
CA GLN A 496 -3.33 -22.11 -22.88
C GLN A 496 -1.97 -21.80 -22.24
N GLU A 497 -1.10 -21.06 -22.93
CA GLU A 497 0.18 -20.61 -22.34
C GLU A 497 -0.03 -19.66 -21.14
N MET A 498 -1.04 -18.78 -21.21
CA MET A 498 -1.44 -17.91 -20.11
C MET A 498 -2.02 -18.68 -18.91
N LEU A 499 -2.78 -19.76 -19.15
CA LEU A 499 -3.24 -20.66 -18.10
C LEU A 499 -2.07 -21.37 -17.40
N CYS A 500 -1.07 -21.81 -18.17
CA CYS A 500 0.16 -22.42 -17.66
C CYS A 500 1.02 -21.44 -16.83
N SER A 501 0.96 -20.13 -17.10
CA SER A 501 1.68 -19.09 -16.33
C SER A 501 0.90 -18.53 -15.13
N GLY A 502 -0.29 -19.05 -14.85
CA GLY A 502 -1.13 -18.66 -13.70
C GLY A 502 -1.97 -17.39 -13.92
N ARG A 503 -1.89 -16.78 -15.10
CA ARG A 503 -2.70 -15.64 -15.58
C ARG A 503 -4.21 -15.95 -15.68
N ARG A 504 -5.02 -15.82 -14.62
CA ARG A 504 -6.50 -16.06 -14.72
C ARG A 504 -7.32 -14.82 -15.16
N PRO A 505 -7.92 -14.79 -16.37
CA PRO A 505 -9.02 -13.87 -16.70
C PRO A 505 -10.39 -14.39 -16.21
N ARG A 506 -11.39 -13.50 -16.05
CA ARG A 506 -12.79 -13.86 -15.76
C ARG A 506 -13.65 -13.88 -17.04
N ILE A 507 -13.84 -15.07 -17.63
CA ILE A 507 -14.93 -15.36 -18.59
C ILE A 507 -15.61 -16.68 -18.17
N LYS A 508 -16.88 -16.88 -18.56
CA LYS A 508 -17.72 -18.03 -18.18
C LYS A 508 -17.15 -19.37 -18.63
N ALA A 509 -17.57 -20.42 -17.91
CA ALA A 509 -17.07 -21.79 -18.00
C ALA A 509 -17.01 -22.39 -19.42
N VAL A 510 -15.86 -23.02 -19.70
CA VAL A 510 -15.74 -24.20 -20.55
C VAL A 510 -15.13 -25.30 -19.67
N ASN A 511 -15.57 -26.55 -19.86
CA ASN A 511 -15.26 -27.67 -18.98
C ASN A 511 -14.08 -28.52 -19.50
N GLU A 512 -13.64 -29.49 -18.68
CA GLU A 512 -12.84 -30.66 -19.09
C GLU A 512 -11.39 -30.45 -19.58
N SER A 513 -10.46 -30.30 -18.63
CA SER A 513 -9.33 -31.23 -18.55
C SER A 513 -8.76 -31.30 -17.12
N GLY A 514 -8.36 -32.50 -16.68
CA GLY A 514 -8.17 -32.82 -15.26
C GLY A 514 -6.74 -32.63 -14.74
N LEU A 515 -6.32 -31.39 -14.49
CA LEU A 515 -5.33 -31.10 -13.44
C LEU A 515 -6.05 -31.12 -12.08
N SER A 516 -5.53 -31.83 -11.07
CA SER A 516 -6.26 -31.92 -9.81
C SER A 516 -6.24 -30.59 -9.07
N ARG A 517 -7.38 -30.21 -8.47
CA ARG A 517 -7.49 -28.98 -7.65
C ARG A 517 -6.46 -28.94 -6.52
N ILE A 518 -6.08 -30.11 -6.00
CA ILE A 518 -5.09 -30.29 -4.93
C ILE A 518 -3.67 -29.92 -5.39
N GLU A 519 -3.26 -30.36 -6.58
CA GLU A 519 -1.95 -30.04 -7.14
C GLU A 519 -1.80 -28.55 -7.48
N SER A 520 -2.92 -27.90 -7.85
CA SER A 520 -2.98 -26.47 -8.20
C SER A 520 -2.76 -25.50 -7.03
N LEU A 521 -2.68 -26.00 -5.79
CA LEU A 521 -2.39 -25.20 -4.60
C LEU A 521 -0.94 -24.71 -4.55
N SER A 522 -0.78 -23.44 -4.16
CA SER A 522 0.50 -22.74 -3.97
C SER A 522 1.52 -23.49 -3.08
N GLN A 523 2.78 -23.05 -3.14
CA GLN A 523 3.84 -23.57 -2.27
C GLN A 523 3.49 -23.40 -0.77
N VAL A 524 2.88 -22.29 -0.37
CA VAL A 524 2.44 -22.04 1.01
C VAL A 524 0.96 -21.71 0.99
N SER A 525 0.13 -22.71 1.25
CA SER A 525 -1.34 -22.61 1.31
C SER A 525 -1.81 -22.61 2.77
N GLY A 526 -3.08 -22.25 3.01
CA GLY A 526 -3.66 -22.27 4.36
C GLY A 526 -5.14 -22.60 4.40
N VAL A 527 -5.59 -23.21 5.50
CA VAL A 527 -6.97 -23.63 5.75
C VAL A 527 -7.48 -22.94 7.02
N LEU A 528 -8.40 -21.98 6.85
CA LEU A 528 -8.95 -21.16 7.94
C LEU A 528 -10.47 -21.37 8.09
N GLY A 529 -11.03 -21.04 9.24
CA GLY A 529 -12.46 -21.20 9.52
C GLY A 529 -13.23 -19.91 9.24
N CYS A 530 -14.34 -20.00 8.52
CA CYS A 530 -15.09 -18.82 8.08
C CYS A 530 -16.11 -18.29 9.10
N GLN A 531 -16.50 -19.08 10.11
CA GLN A 531 -17.67 -18.81 10.95
C GLN A 531 -17.25 -18.73 12.43
N TRP A 532 -17.99 -19.38 13.34
CA TRP A 532 -17.70 -19.46 14.79
C TRP A 532 -17.15 -20.83 15.21
N GLY A 533 -16.35 -21.46 14.34
CA GLY A 533 -15.64 -22.70 14.63
C GLY A 533 -16.38 -23.97 14.22
N ASP A 534 -15.70 -25.10 14.43
CA ASP A 534 -16.20 -26.45 14.14
C ASP A 534 -16.69 -26.68 12.70
N GLU A 535 -16.14 -25.96 11.71
CA GLU A 535 -16.46 -26.08 10.28
C GLU A 535 -15.83 -27.31 9.60
N GLY A 536 -15.08 -28.14 10.34
CA GLY A 536 -14.46 -29.36 9.80
C GLY A 536 -13.09 -29.18 9.14
N LYS A 537 -12.37 -28.08 9.40
CA LYS A 537 -11.02 -27.78 8.88
C LYS A 537 -10.07 -28.99 8.89
N GLY A 538 -9.98 -29.69 10.02
CA GLY A 538 -9.07 -30.84 10.19
C GLY A 538 -9.23 -31.92 9.13
N LYS A 539 -10.47 -32.22 8.70
CA LYS A 539 -10.72 -33.17 7.59
C LYS A 539 -10.09 -32.68 6.28
N LEU A 540 -10.24 -31.39 5.93
CA LEU A 540 -9.63 -30.86 4.72
C LEU A 540 -8.10 -30.85 4.84
N VAL A 541 -7.55 -30.46 5.99
CA VAL A 541 -6.09 -30.47 6.22
C VAL A 541 -5.52 -31.88 6.09
N ASP A 542 -6.14 -32.89 6.71
CA ASP A 542 -5.73 -34.29 6.57
C ASP A 542 -5.84 -34.81 5.12
N ILE A 543 -6.88 -34.44 4.36
CA ILE A 543 -7.02 -34.81 2.94
C ILE A 543 -5.90 -34.17 2.10
N LEU A 544 -5.65 -32.87 2.28
CA LEU A 544 -4.66 -32.11 1.52
C LEU A 544 -3.21 -32.47 1.91
N ALA A 545 -2.94 -32.80 3.18
CA ALA A 545 -1.60 -33.03 3.73
C ALA A 545 -0.75 -34.04 2.95
N LYS A 546 -1.37 -35.00 2.26
CA LYS A 546 -0.70 -35.94 1.33
C LYS A 546 0.15 -35.25 0.24
N HIS A 547 -0.09 -33.97 -0.03
CA HIS A 547 0.57 -33.19 -1.08
C HIS A 547 1.43 -32.05 -0.50
N PHE A 548 1.73 -32.07 0.81
CA PHE A 548 2.51 -31.05 1.51
C PHE A 548 3.55 -31.69 2.44
N ASP A 549 4.81 -31.25 2.31
CA ASP A 549 5.91 -31.70 3.18
C ASP A 549 5.69 -31.32 4.65
N ILE A 550 5.06 -30.16 4.88
CA ILE A 550 4.88 -29.56 6.21
C ILE A 550 3.41 -29.17 6.42
N VAL A 551 2.85 -29.55 7.57
CA VAL A 551 1.57 -29.00 8.07
C VAL A 551 1.83 -28.22 9.35
N ALA A 552 1.57 -26.91 9.34
CA ALA A 552 1.98 -25.99 10.39
C ALA A 552 0.79 -25.28 11.04
N ARG A 553 0.65 -25.37 12.35
CA ARG A 553 -0.37 -24.65 13.11
C ARG A 553 0.17 -23.34 13.67
N CYS A 554 -0.50 -22.24 13.33
CA CYS A 554 -0.04 -20.89 13.66
C CYS A 554 -0.49 -20.35 15.03
N GLN A 555 -1.72 -20.63 15.50
CA GLN A 555 -2.25 -20.04 16.75
C GLN A 555 -3.32 -20.88 17.48
N GLY A 556 -3.76 -20.37 18.63
CA GLY A 556 -4.68 -21.00 19.57
C GLY A 556 -3.94 -21.93 20.53
N GLY A 557 -4.63 -22.92 21.08
CA GLY A 557 -4.03 -24.00 21.87
C GLY A 557 -4.92 -25.24 21.89
N ALA A 558 -4.94 -25.96 23.02
CA ALA A 558 -5.81 -27.13 23.24
C ALA A 558 -7.33 -26.79 23.37
N ASN A 559 -7.73 -25.60 22.93
CA ASN A 559 -9.12 -25.18 22.73
C ASN A 559 -9.64 -25.46 21.30
N ALA A 560 -8.78 -25.90 20.38
CA ALA A 560 -9.21 -26.50 19.13
C ALA A 560 -9.53 -27.98 19.35
N GLY A 561 -10.41 -28.55 18.52
CA GLY A 561 -10.76 -29.97 18.54
C GLY A 561 -11.02 -30.45 17.12
N HIS A 562 -10.00 -30.96 16.45
CA HIS A 562 -10.08 -31.43 15.07
C HIS A 562 -10.29 -32.95 15.05
N THR A 563 -11.51 -33.34 14.69
CA THR A 563 -11.86 -34.75 14.47
C THR A 563 -11.53 -35.13 13.03
N ILE A 564 -10.73 -36.16 12.85
CA ILE A 564 -10.37 -36.74 11.55
C ILE A 564 -10.54 -38.26 11.59
N TYR A 565 -10.64 -38.89 10.42
CA TYR A 565 -10.84 -40.33 10.28
C TYR A 565 -9.79 -40.87 9.30
N ASN A 566 -9.07 -41.94 9.68
CA ASN A 566 -8.14 -42.59 8.76
C ASN A 566 -8.91 -43.37 7.66
N SER A 567 -8.16 -44.01 6.75
CA SER A 567 -8.71 -44.82 5.64
C SER A 567 -9.55 -46.02 6.09
N GLU A 568 -9.46 -46.44 7.36
CA GLU A 568 -10.19 -47.55 7.97
C GLU A 568 -11.44 -47.07 8.74
N GLY A 569 -11.71 -45.77 8.77
CA GLY A 569 -12.76 -45.17 9.58
C GLY A 569 -12.41 -44.99 11.06
N LYS A 570 -11.15 -45.22 11.47
CA LYS A 570 -10.68 -45.01 12.84
C LYS A 570 -10.65 -43.51 13.16
N LYS A 571 -11.37 -43.11 14.21
CA LYS A 571 -11.54 -41.72 14.64
C LYS A 571 -10.35 -41.24 15.49
N PHE A 572 -9.76 -40.11 15.10
CA PHE A 572 -8.76 -39.38 15.88
C PHE A 572 -9.31 -37.99 16.27
N ALA A 573 -8.92 -37.47 17.44
CA ALA A 573 -9.41 -36.20 17.99
C ALA A 573 -8.24 -35.33 18.48
N LEU A 574 -7.68 -34.53 17.57
CA LEU A 574 -6.51 -33.71 17.78
C LEU A 574 -6.86 -32.37 18.42
N HIS A 575 -5.95 -31.81 19.22
CA HIS A 575 -6.16 -30.59 20.01
C HIS A 575 -4.98 -29.61 19.92
N LEU A 576 -3.73 -30.09 19.90
CA LEU A 576 -2.51 -29.31 19.68
C LEU A 576 -1.74 -29.80 18.45
N VAL A 577 -1.70 -31.12 18.20
CA VAL A 577 -0.96 -31.69 17.08
C VAL A 577 -1.69 -31.39 15.76
N PRO A 578 -0.99 -30.88 14.72
CA PRO A 578 -1.59 -30.64 13.42
C PRO A 578 -2.21 -31.89 12.76
N SER A 579 -3.31 -31.69 12.01
CA SER A 579 -4.09 -32.75 11.35
C SER A 579 -3.33 -33.52 10.27
N GLY A 580 -2.17 -33.02 9.84
CA GLY A 580 -1.28 -33.73 8.92
C GLY A 580 -0.67 -35.02 9.50
N ILE A 581 -0.66 -35.21 10.82
CA ILE A 581 0.12 -36.26 11.51
C ILE A 581 -0.16 -37.70 11.07
N LEU A 582 -1.33 -37.98 10.47
CA LEU A 582 -1.69 -39.28 9.90
C LEU A 582 -0.99 -39.61 8.56
N ASN A 583 -0.20 -38.70 7.99
CA ASN A 583 0.49 -38.87 6.71
C ASN A 583 2.00 -38.92 6.97
N GLU A 584 2.59 -40.11 6.86
CA GLU A 584 3.91 -40.43 7.45
C GLU A 584 5.04 -39.51 6.99
N GLU A 585 5.04 -39.09 5.73
CA GLU A 585 6.05 -38.19 5.14
C GLU A 585 5.90 -36.71 5.56
N THR A 586 4.73 -36.33 6.10
CA THR A 586 4.44 -34.94 6.51
C THR A 586 5.03 -34.63 7.89
N VAL A 587 5.78 -33.52 7.98
CA VAL A 587 6.27 -32.93 9.24
C VAL A 587 5.22 -31.97 9.81
N CYS A 588 4.89 -32.12 11.09
CA CYS A 588 3.91 -31.30 11.79
C CYS A 588 4.60 -30.22 12.65
N VAL A 589 4.21 -28.95 12.49
CA VAL A 589 4.82 -27.81 13.21
C VAL A 589 3.81 -27.12 14.12
N ILE A 590 4.18 -26.90 15.39
CA ILE A 590 3.46 -26.08 16.36
C ILE A 590 4.21 -24.74 16.49
N GLY A 591 3.63 -23.68 15.90
CA GLY A 591 4.26 -22.37 15.72
C GLY A 591 4.33 -21.48 16.96
N ASN A 592 5.12 -20.41 16.86
CA ASN A 592 5.35 -19.42 17.94
C ASN A 592 4.10 -18.61 18.36
N GLY A 593 3.02 -18.67 17.57
CA GLY A 593 1.73 -18.07 17.92
C GLY A 593 0.88 -18.94 18.85
N VAL A 594 1.17 -20.23 18.96
CA VAL A 594 0.42 -21.21 19.78
C VAL A 594 0.75 -21.06 21.28
N VAL A 595 -0.25 -21.33 22.12
CA VAL A 595 -0.08 -21.55 23.57
C VAL A 595 -0.15 -23.05 23.89
N VAL A 596 0.95 -23.61 24.40
CA VAL A 596 1.18 -25.06 24.46
C VAL A 596 1.01 -25.57 25.88
N HIS A 597 0.02 -26.44 26.09
CA HIS A 597 -0.22 -27.13 27.35
C HIS A 597 0.52 -28.48 27.33
N LEU A 598 1.67 -28.60 28.01
CA LEU A 598 2.51 -29.80 27.93
C LEU A 598 1.82 -31.08 28.43
N PRO A 599 1.06 -31.10 29.55
CA PRO A 599 0.30 -32.29 29.95
C PRO A 599 -0.72 -32.73 28.89
N GLY A 600 -1.34 -31.78 28.19
CA GLY A 600 -2.26 -32.05 27.09
C GLY A 600 -1.54 -32.59 25.84
N LEU A 601 -0.45 -31.94 25.42
CA LEU A 601 0.36 -32.33 24.27
C LEU A 601 0.92 -33.75 24.43
N PHE A 602 1.49 -34.08 25.60
CA PHE A 602 2.02 -35.42 25.83
C PHE A 602 0.92 -36.47 25.87
N LYS A 603 -0.24 -36.19 26.50
CA LYS A 603 -1.39 -37.09 26.44
C LYS A 603 -1.91 -37.32 25.01
N GLU A 604 -1.79 -36.32 24.15
CA GLU A 604 -2.16 -36.41 22.72
C GLU A 604 -1.16 -37.25 21.93
N ILE A 605 0.16 -37.08 22.17
CA ILE A 605 1.23 -37.92 21.60
C ILE A 605 1.10 -39.37 22.08
N ASP A 606 0.97 -39.61 23.39
CA ASP A 606 0.75 -40.94 23.99
C ASP A 606 -0.50 -41.61 23.39
N GLY A 607 -1.55 -40.82 23.15
CA GLY A 607 -2.79 -41.27 22.49
C GLY A 607 -2.63 -41.59 20.99
N LEU A 608 -1.70 -40.95 20.29
CA LEU A 608 -1.38 -41.22 18.88
C LEU A 608 -0.50 -42.46 18.73
N GLU A 609 0.57 -42.55 19.51
CA GLU A 609 1.55 -43.64 19.44
C GLU A 609 0.93 -44.97 19.89
N SER A 610 0.12 -44.97 20.97
CA SER A 610 -0.69 -46.15 21.37
C SER A 610 -1.76 -46.55 20.35
N ASN A 611 -2.06 -45.69 19.37
CA ASN A 611 -2.97 -45.98 18.27
C ASN A 611 -2.28 -46.29 16.94
N GLY A 612 -0.95 -46.41 16.94
CA GLY A 612 -0.13 -46.80 15.78
C GLY A 612 0.47 -45.64 14.98
N VAL A 613 0.31 -44.39 15.41
CA VAL A 613 0.83 -43.21 14.71
C VAL A 613 2.13 -42.74 15.36
N SER A 614 3.26 -42.95 14.68
CA SER A 614 4.58 -42.51 15.19
C SER A 614 4.70 -40.98 15.20
N CYS A 615 4.98 -40.38 16.36
CA CYS A 615 5.19 -38.94 16.51
C CYS A 615 6.68 -38.54 16.51
N GLN A 616 7.58 -39.48 16.79
CA GLN A 616 9.01 -39.23 16.95
C GLN A 616 9.65 -38.63 15.70
N GLY A 617 10.32 -37.48 15.85
CA GLY A 617 10.96 -36.75 14.74
C GLY A 617 10.00 -36.10 13.73
N ARG A 618 8.68 -36.27 13.90
CA ARG A 618 7.64 -35.75 12.99
C ARG A 618 6.86 -34.58 13.54
N ILE A 619 7.04 -34.23 14.82
CA ILE A 619 6.46 -33.04 15.46
C ILE A 619 7.59 -32.08 15.82
N LEU A 620 7.46 -30.81 15.43
CA LEU A 620 8.37 -29.73 15.80
C LEU A 620 7.60 -28.67 16.62
N VAL A 621 8.12 -28.33 17.79
CA VAL A 621 7.53 -27.36 18.72
C VAL A 621 8.40 -26.11 18.76
N SER A 622 7.80 -24.95 18.56
CA SER A 622 8.50 -23.67 18.57
C SER A 622 9.10 -23.35 19.95
N ASP A 623 10.41 -23.13 19.97
CA ASP A 623 11.16 -22.52 21.08
C ASP A 623 10.51 -21.21 21.60
N ARG A 624 9.85 -20.47 20.72
CA ARG A 624 9.19 -19.17 20.97
C ARG A 624 7.71 -19.28 21.36
N ALA A 625 7.10 -20.47 21.29
CA ALA A 625 5.73 -20.67 21.77
C ALA A 625 5.64 -20.48 23.29
N HIS A 626 4.46 -20.08 23.78
CA HIS A 626 4.26 -19.81 25.20
C HIS A 626 3.71 -21.04 25.92
N LEU A 627 4.14 -21.26 27.16
CA LEU A 627 3.67 -22.37 27.98
C LEU A 627 2.34 -22.03 28.65
N LEU A 628 1.39 -22.94 28.47
CA LEU A 628 0.14 -22.96 29.20
C LEU A 628 0.27 -23.93 30.37
N PHE A 629 0.04 -23.42 31.58
CA PHE A 629 0.11 -24.16 32.84
C PHE A 629 -1.28 -24.53 33.34
N ASP A 630 -1.36 -25.49 34.28
CA ASP A 630 -2.65 -25.88 34.87
C ASP A 630 -3.29 -24.71 35.65
N PHE A 631 -2.50 -23.86 36.31
CA PHE A 631 -3.01 -22.65 36.97
C PHE A 631 -3.69 -21.67 35.99
N HIS A 632 -3.25 -21.57 34.73
CA HIS A 632 -3.96 -20.76 33.73
C HIS A 632 -5.39 -21.26 33.51
N GLN A 633 -5.63 -22.58 33.61
CA GLN A 633 -6.97 -23.18 33.45
C GLN A 633 -7.87 -22.88 34.65
N GLU A 634 -7.30 -22.90 35.86
CA GLU A 634 -7.99 -22.49 37.08
C GLU A 634 -8.38 -21.01 37.03
N ILE A 635 -7.46 -20.13 36.60
CA ILE A 635 -7.68 -18.68 36.47
C ILE A 635 -8.71 -18.33 35.38
N ASP A 636 -8.74 -19.08 34.27
CA ASP A 636 -9.82 -19.03 33.25
C ASP A 636 -11.17 -19.44 33.86
N GLY A 637 -11.15 -20.49 34.70
CA GLY A 637 -12.31 -20.96 35.44
C GLY A 637 -12.86 -19.96 36.48
N LEU A 638 -11.98 -19.29 37.23
CA LEU A 638 -12.28 -18.27 38.23
C LEU A 638 -12.78 -16.97 37.59
N ARG A 639 -12.14 -16.51 36.50
CA ARG A 639 -12.56 -15.31 35.77
C ARG A 639 -13.95 -15.45 35.16
N GLU A 640 -14.29 -16.63 34.63
CA GLU A 640 -15.68 -16.92 34.22
C GLU A 640 -16.65 -16.85 35.42
N ALA A 641 -16.23 -17.27 36.62
CA ALA A 641 -17.08 -17.23 37.81
C ALA A 641 -17.37 -15.79 38.29
N GLU A 642 -16.38 -14.89 38.21
CA GLU A 642 -16.54 -13.46 38.51
C GLU A 642 -17.54 -12.76 37.57
N LEU A 643 -17.65 -13.20 36.31
CA LEU A 643 -18.46 -12.53 35.28
C LEU A 643 -19.99 -12.68 35.43
N ALA A 644 -20.44 -13.55 36.34
CA ALA A 644 -21.81 -13.69 36.92
C ALA A 644 -23.03 -13.79 35.97
N LYS A 645 -23.24 -12.81 35.09
CA LYS A 645 -24.30 -12.79 34.06
C LYS A 645 -23.75 -12.73 32.63
N SER A 646 -22.50 -12.29 32.45
CA SER A 646 -21.87 -12.06 31.16
C SER A 646 -20.78 -13.11 30.86
N PHE A 647 -21.09 -14.38 31.13
CA PHE A 647 -20.21 -15.50 30.80
C PHE A 647 -19.86 -15.49 29.31
N ILE A 648 -18.57 -15.50 28.98
CA ILE A 648 -18.09 -15.69 27.62
C ILE A 648 -18.40 -17.14 27.19
N GLY A 649 -18.36 -18.07 28.15
CA GLY A 649 -18.51 -19.50 27.90
C GLY A 649 -17.21 -20.09 27.41
N THR A 650 -16.09 -19.74 28.05
CA THR A 650 -14.76 -20.21 27.64
C THR A 650 -14.67 -21.74 27.75
N THR A 651 -13.68 -22.31 27.08
CA THR A 651 -13.40 -23.76 27.18
C THR A 651 -12.80 -24.16 28.53
N LYS A 652 -12.51 -23.20 29.43
CA LYS A 652 -11.78 -23.38 30.70
C LYS A 652 -10.46 -24.14 30.48
N ARG A 653 -9.71 -23.69 29.48
CA ARG A 653 -8.43 -24.27 29.01
C ARG A 653 -7.23 -23.35 29.23
N GLY A 654 -7.40 -22.18 29.84
CA GLY A 654 -6.31 -21.27 30.17
C GLY A 654 -5.78 -20.41 29.03
N ILE A 655 -6.47 -20.41 27.89
CA ILE A 655 -6.02 -19.73 26.66
C ILE A 655 -5.90 -18.22 26.89
N GLY A 656 -6.95 -17.58 27.40
CA GLY A 656 -6.99 -16.14 27.66
C GLY A 656 -5.92 -15.71 28.68
N PRO A 657 -5.81 -16.34 29.86
CA PRO A 657 -4.73 -16.06 30.81
C PRO A 657 -3.32 -16.26 30.21
N CYS A 658 -3.07 -17.31 29.43
CA CYS A 658 -1.76 -17.53 28.82
C CYS A 658 -1.39 -16.46 27.78
N TYR A 659 -2.34 -16.05 26.92
CA TYR A 659 -2.14 -14.91 26.02
C TYR A 659 -2.02 -13.58 26.79
N SER A 660 -2.70 -13.42 27.94
CA SER A 660 -2.51 -12.28 28.84
C SER A 660 -1.07 -12.19 29.33
N SER A 661 -0.48 -13.29 29.82
CA SER A 661 0.92 -13.31 30.27
C SER A 661 1.91 -13.05 29.14
N LYS A 662 1.61 -13.51 27.91
CA LYS A 662 2.37 -13.18 26.68
C LYS A 662 2.37 -11.68 26.40
N VAL A 663 1.22 -11.01 26.50
CA VAL A 663 1.08 -9.55 26.25
C VAL A 663 1.69 -8.71 27.38
N ILE A 664 1.54 -9.14 28.63
CA ILE A 664 2.17 -8.50 29.81
C ILE A 664 3.71 -8.62 29.72
N ARG A 665 4.21 -9.71 29.10
CA ARG A 665 5.62 -10.13 28.98
C ARG A 665 6.21 -10.76 30.25
N ASN A 666 5.35 -11.31 31.11
CA ASN A 666 5.76 -12.20 32.22
C ASN A 666 5.59 -13.71 31.88
N GLY A 667 4.93 -14.04 30.77
CA GLY A 667 4.70 -15.43 30.35
C GLY A 667 5.97 -16.20 29.96
N ILE A 668 6.08 -17.44 30.45
CA ILE A 668 7.18 -18.37 30.15
C ILE A 668 7.01 -18.98 28.76
N ARG A 669 8.12 -19.22 28.05
CA ARG A 669 8.15 -19.84 26.71
C ARG A 669 8.82 -21.22 26.74
N VAL A 670 8.64 -21.98 25.66
CA VAL A 670 9.23 -23.32 25.51
C VAL A 670 10.74 -23.31 25.72
N ASN A 671 11.49 -22.33 25.18
CA ASN A 671 12.94 -22.26 25.38
C ASN A 671 13.36 -22.03 26.85
N ASP A 672 12.50 -21.47 27.71
CA ASP A 672 12.85 -21.27 29.13
C ASP A 672 13.02 -22.60 29.89
N LEU A 673 12.50 -23.71 29.35
CA LEU A 673 12.70 -25.07 29.89
C LEU A 673 14.14 -25.56 29.77
N ARG A 674 14.93 -24.99 28.85
CA ARG A 674 16.39 -25.23 28.77
C ARG A 674 17.17 -24.51 29.88
N HIS A 675 16.51 -23.67 30.66
CA HIS A 675 17.09 -22.82 31.70
C HIS A 675 16.40 -23.04 33.05
N MET A 676 16.40 -24.30 33.51
CA MET A 676 15.80 -24.72 34.79
C MET A 676 16.45 -24.08 36.04
N ASP A 677 17.57 -23.39 35.87
CA ASP A 677 18.21 -22.50 36.86
C ASP A 677 17.46 -21.17 37.06
N THR A 678 16.73 -20.71 36.03
CA THR A 678 15.93 -19.46 36.01
C THR A 678 14.41 -19.71 35.93
N PHE A 679 13.99 -20.94 35.63
CA PHE A 679 12.58 -21.31 35.50
C PHE A 679 11.78 -21.15 36.81
N PRO A 680 12.26 -21.58 38.00
CA PRO A 680 11.50 -21.45 39.25
C PRO A 680 11.13 -20.00 39.58
N GLN A 681 12.03 -19.06 39.36
CA GLN A 681 11.86 -17.64 39.65
C GLN A 681 10.85 -16.99 38.69
N LYS A 682 10.84 -17.43 37.42
CA LYS A 682 9.82 -17.00 36.43
C LYS A 682 8.43 -17.55 36.79
N LEU A 683 8.35 -18.78 37.29
CA LEU A 683 7.09 -19.42 37.65
C LEU A 683 6.52 -18.84 38.96
N ASP A 684 7.37 -18.57 39.96
CA ASP A 684 7.00 -17.89 41.21
C ASP A 684 6.34 -16.53 40.97
N LEU A 685 6.89 -15.73 40.03
CA LEU A 685 6.32 -14.45 39.64
C LEU A 685 4.90 -14.59 39.02
N LEU A 686 4.68 -15.62 38.18
CA LEU A 686 3.37 -15.87 37.57
C LEU A 686 2.33 -16.40 38.56
N LEU A 687 2.73 -17.29 39.47
CA LEU A 687 1.85 -17.82 40.51
C LEU A 687 1.51 -16.75 41.57
N SER A 688 2.47 -15.86 41.88
CA SER A 688 2.26 -14.71 42.76
C SER A 688 1.32 -13.67 42.14
N ASP A 689 1.47 -13.34 40.85
CA ASP A 689 0.55 -12.47 40.09
C ASP A 689 -0.89 -13.03 40.13
N ALA A 690 -1.05 -14.32 39.81
CA ALA A 690 -2.33 -15.02 39.87
C ALA A 690 -2.97 -14.98 41.28
N ALA A 691 -2.20 -15.26 42.34
CA ALA A 691 -2.68 -15.24 43.72
C ALA A 691 -3.03 -13.83 44.21
N SER A 692 -2.28 -12.82 43.78
CA SER A 692 -2.56 -11.42 44.12
C SER A 692 -3.88 -10.90 43.53
N ARG A 693 -4.29 -11.46 42.38
CA ARG A 693 -5.52 -11.06 41.68
C ARG A 693 -6.74 -11.88 42.09
N PHE A 694 -6.60 -13.15 42.49
CA PHE A 694 -7.74 -14.02 42.78
C PHE A 694 -7.63 -14.68 44.16
N GLU A 695 -8.42 -14.22 45.13
CA GLU A 695 -8.48 -14.79 46.50
C GLU A 695 -8.80 -16.30 46.53
N GLY A 696 -9.45 -16.82 45.48
CA GLY A 696 -9.72 -18.24 45.31
C GLY A 696 -8.48 -19.09 44.96
N PHE A 697 -7.43 -18.49 44.40
CA PHE A 697 -6.23 -19.19 43.94
C PHE A 697 -5.19 -19.32 45.07
N LYS A 698 -5.06 -20.54 45.62
CA LYS A 698 -4.21 -20.80 46.80
C LYS A 698 -2.77 -21.15 46.42
N TYR A 699 -1.96 -20.14 46.17
CA TYR A 699 -0.52 -20.30 45.99
C TYR A 699 0.23 -20.56 47.30
N GLY A 700 1.33 -21.32 47.24
CA GLY A 700 2.26 -21.55 48.35
C GLY A 700 3.54 -22.26 47.90
N PRO A 701 4.61 -22.27 48.73
CA PRO A 701 5.95 -22.69 48.30
C PRO A 701 6.07 -24.16 47.85
N ASP A 702 5.17 -25.04 48.28
CA ASP A 702 5.20 -26.46 47.90
C ASP A 702 4.60 -26.70 46.50
N MET A 703 3.55 -25.97 46.13
CA MET A 703 3.01 -25.95 44.75
C MET A 703 4.08 -25.53 43.73
N LEU A 704 4.91 -24.54 44.08
CA LEU A 704 6.04 -24.12 43.23
C LEU A 704 7.03 -25.27 43.01
N LYS A 705 7.42 -26.00 44.07
CA LYS A 705 8.36 -27.13 43.98
C LYS A 705 7.78 -28.26 43.13
N GLU A 706 6.50 -28.58 43.33
CA GLU A 706 5.80 -29.62 42.58
C GLU A 706 5.74 -29.31 41.08
N GLU A 707 5.32 -28.10 40.69
CA GLU A 707 5.28 -27.69 39.29
C GLU A 707 6.70 -27.58 38.68
N VAL A 708 7.72 -27.14 39.43
CA VAL A 708 9.11 -27.11 38.95
C VAL A 708 9.63 -28.51 38.63
N GLU A 709 9.52 -29.48 39.55
CA GLU A 709 10.00 -30.85 39.32
C GLU A 709 9.12 -31.63 38.32
N ARG A 710 7.87 -31.22 38.12
CA ARG A 710 6.99 -31.71 37.05
C ARG A 710 7.43 -31.18 35.69
N TYR A 711 7.63 -29.88 35.55
CA TYR A 711 8.03 -29.25 34.28
C TYR A 711 9.48 -29.57 33.88
N LYS A 712 10.36 -29.89 34.83
CA LYS A 712 11.69 -30.47 34.60
C LYS A 712 11.63 -31.79 33.81
N LYS A 713 10.76 -32.72 34.22
CA LYS A 713 10.52 -33.99 33.51
C LYS A 713 9.86 -33.76 32.15
N PHE A 714 9.01 -32.74 32.03
CA PHE A 714 8.48 -32.31 30.75
C PHE A 714 9.53 -31.68 29.84
N ALA A 715 10.53 -30.96 30.36
CA ALA A 715 11.65 -30.42 29.58
C ALA A 715 12.47 -31.57 28.96
N GLU A 716 12.85 -32.56 29.77
CA GLU A 716 13.56 -33.77 29.31
C GLU A 716 12.80 -34.51 28.20
N ARG A 717 11.46 -34.65 28.32
CA ARG A 717 10.62 -35.27 27.29
C ARG A 717 10.38 -34.36 26.06
N LEU A 718 10.38 -33.03 26.23
CA LEU A 718 10.07 -32.09 25.16
C LEU A 718 11.28 -31.78 24.26
N GLU A 719 12.49 -31.78 24.81
CA GLU A 719 13.72 -31.33 24.13
C GLU A 719 13.90 -31.90 22.70
N PRO A 720 13.65 -33.19 22.40
CA PRO A 720 13.76 -33.74 21.04
C PRO A 720 12.80 -33.11 19.99
N TYR A 721 11.77 -32.40 20.44
CA TYR A 721 10.80 -31.71 19.60
C TYR A 721 11.09 -30.19 19.50
N ILE A 722 11.96 -29.59 20.33
CA ILE A 722 12.14 -28.13 20.42
C ILE A 722 13.04 -27.59 19.29
N THR A 723 12.44 -26.85 18.37
CA THR A 723 13.10 -26.30 17.17
C THR A 723 12.84 -24.80 17.04
N ASP A 724 13.80 -24.05 16.47
CA ASP A 724 13.50 -22.70 15.97
C ASP A 724 12.63 -22.82 14.71
N THR A 725 11.32 -22.79 14.92
CA THR A 725 10.35 -22.92 13.83
C THR A 725 10.39 -21.74 12.87
N VAL A 726 10.85 -20.55 13.30
CA VAL A 726 10.93 -19.39 12.41
C VAL A 726 12.06 -19.61 11.40
N HIS A 727 13.20 -20.14 11.84
CA HIS A 727 14.27 -20.56 10.93
C HIS A 727 13.82 -21.71 10.03
N PHE A 728 13.32 -22.82 10.60
CA PHE A 728 12.90 -24.01 9.86
C PHE A 728 11.87 -23.70 8.76
N MET A 729 10.83 -22.92 9.07
CA MET A 729 9.78 -22.59 8.11
C MET A 729 10.30 -21.74 6.95
N ASN A 730 11.13 -20.72 7.22
CA ASN A 730 11.67 -19.85 6.17
C ASN A 730 12.76 -20.56 5.33
N ASP A 731 13.54 -21.46 5.93
CA ASP A 731 14.49 -22.32 5.22
C ASP A 731 13.78 -23.30 4.29
N ALA A 732 12.77 -24.04 4.78
CA ALA A 732 11.94 -24.93 3.99
C ALA A 732 11.24 -24.21 2.82
N ILE A 733 10.76 -22.97 3.05
CA ILE A 733 10.22 -22.09 1.99
C ILE A 733 11.27 -21.81 0.91
N SER A 734 12.53 -21.55 1.29
CA SER A 734 13.63 -21.32 0.35
C SER A 734 13.95 -22.58 -0.47
N GLN A 735 13.93 -23.74 0.18
CA GLN A 735 14.15 -25.08 -0.40
C GLN A 735 12.95 -25.62 -1.21
N LYS A 736 11.94 -24.79 -1.48
CA LYS A 736 10.73 -25.13 -2.28
C LYS A 736 9.85 -26.23 -1.71
N LYS A 737 9.97 -26.52 -0.41
CA LYS A 737 9.04 -27.38 0.32
C LYS A 737 7.62 -26.80 0.33
N LYS A 738 6.62 -27.67 0.16
CA LYS A 738 5.20 -27.32 0.25
C LYS A 738 4.75 -27.27 1.71
N ILE A 739 4.11 -26.17 2.10
CA ILE A 739 3.62 -25.92 3.46
C ILE A 739 2.11 -25.66 3.44
N LEU A 740 1.37 -26.38 4.30
CA LEU A 740 -0.06 -26.19 4.54
C LEU A 740 -0.28 -25.65 5.96
N VAL A 741 -0.89 -24.47 6.06
CA VAL A 741 -1.14 -23.83 7.36
C VAL A 741 -2.52 -24.21 7.90
N GLU A 742 -2.57 -24.67 9.16
CA GLU A 742 -3.78 -25.08 9.85
C GLU A 742 -4.24 -24.01 10.85
N GLY A 743 -5.39 -23.39 10.57
CA GLY A 743 -6.03 -22.43 11.47
C GLY A 743 -6.74 -23.11 12.64
N GLY A 744 -6.41 -22.72 13.87
CA GLY A 744 -7.26 -22.96 15.04
C GLY A 744 -8.46 -22.00 15.03
N GLN A 745 -9.64 -22.44 15.50
CA GLN A 745 -10.85 -21.62 15.56
C GLN A 745 -11.20 -20.99 14.18
N ALA A 746 -11.76 -19.79 14.12
CA ALA A 746 -12.35 -19.20 12.92
C ALA A 746 -12.44 -17.67 13.03
N THR A 747 -12.53 -16.97 11.90
CA THR A 747 -12.37 -15.49 11.88
C THR A 747 -13.46 -14.74 12.64
N MET A 748 -14.69 -15.25 12.76
CA MET A 748 -15.72 -14.58 13.56
C MET A 748 -15.53 -14.77 15.09
N LEU A 749 -14.51 -15.55 15.48
CA LEU A 749 -13.95 -15.65 16.83
C LEU A 749 -12.56 -14.97 16.96
N ASP A 750 -12.09 -14.22 15.96
CA ASP A 750 -10.83 -13.48 16.04
C ASP A 750 -10.88 -12.37 17.08
N ILE A 751 -9.79 -12.14 17.81
CA ILE A 751 -9.71 -11.13 18.86
C ILE A 751 -9.97 -9.70 18.34
N ASP A 752 -9.59 -9.42 17.09
CA ASP A 752 -9.75 -8.11 16.45
C ASP A 752 -10.99 -8.02 15.53
N PHE A 753 -11.30 -9.11 14.80
CA PHE A 753 -12.35 -9.12 13.77
C PHE A 753 -13.62 -9.89 14.14
N GLY A 754 -13.63 -10.62 15.26
CA GLY A 754 -14.76 -11.40 15.72
C GLY A 754 -15.80 -10.60 16.50
N THR A 755 -16.81 -11.29 17.03
CA THR A 755 -17.87 -10.68 17.84
C THR A 755 -17.40 -10.36 19.27
N TYR A 756 -16.44 -9.44 19.43
CA TYR A 756 -15.82 -9.09 20.72
C TYR A 756 -16.87 -8.63 21.76
N PRO A 757 -16.83 -9.09 23.02
CA PRO A 757 -15.79 -9.90 23.67
C PRO A 757 -15.98 -11.42 23.54
N PHE A 758 -17.00 -11.88 22.81
CA PHE A 758 -17.30 -13.30 22.62
C PHE A 758 -16.44 -13.92 21.51
N VAL A 759 -15.13 -13.98 21.76
CA VAL A 759 -14.05 -14.34 20.81
C VAL A 759 -12.95 -15.17 21.50
N THR A 760 -12.00 -15.74 20.75
CA THR A 760 -10.76 -16.31 21.32
C THR A 760 -9.70 -15.22 21.50
N SER A 761 -8.76 -15.39 22.43
CA SER A 761 -7.65 -14.45 22.68
C SER A 761 -6.49 -14.61 21.69
N SER A 762 -6.81 -14.99 20.44
CA SER A 762 -5.88 -15.24 19.35
C SER A 762 -6.49 -14.76 18.03
N SER A 763 -5.71 -14.78 16.94
CA SER A 763 -6.16 -14.29 15.63
C SER A 763 -6.27 -15.43 14.59
N PRO A 764 -7.43 -16.10 14.44
CA PRO A 764 -7.68 -17.08 13.37
C PRO A 764 -7.72 -16.53 11.93
N SER A 765 -7.65 -15.21 11.75
CA SER A 765 -7.47 -14.58 10.45
C SER A 765 -6.10 -14.89 9.80
N ALA A 766 -6.00 -14.62 8.49
CA ALA A 766 -4.78 -14.77 7.70
C ALA A 766 -3.55 -14.04 8.29
N GLY A 767 -3.75 -12.92 8.99
CA GLY A 767 -2.67 -12.22 9.70
C GLY A 767 -2.00 -13.08 10.78
N GLY A 768 -2.77 -13.95 11.45
CA GLY A 768 -2.30 -14.91 12.44
C GLY A 768 -1.35 -15.98 11.88
N ILE A 769 -1.41 -16.26 10.57
CA ILE A 769 -0.44 -17.13 9.89
C ILE A 769 0.96 -16.51 9.98
N CYS A 770 1.07 -15.23 9.63
CA CYS A 770 2.34 -14.52 9.54
C CYS A 770 2.95 -14.32 10.93
N THR A 771 2.16 -13.83 11.90
CA THR A 771 2.61 -13.59 13.28
C THR A 771 2.85 -14.89 14.05
N GLY A 772 2.12 -15.96 13.72
CA GLY A 772 2.19 -17.25 14.41
C GLY A 772 3.25 -18.23 13.91
N LEU A 773 3.81 -18.02 12.72
CA LEU A 773 4.87 -18.86 12.12
C LEU A 773 6.16 -18.09 11.78
N GLY A 774 6.14 -16.75 11.82
CA GLY A 774 7.29 -15.92 11.45
C GLY A 774 7.57 -15.88 9.94
N ILE A 775 6.53 -16.07 9.11
CA ILE A 775 6.64 -16.02 7.64
C ILE A 775 6.12 -14.68 7.10
N ALA A 776 6.71 -14.20 6.00
CA ALA A 776 6.36 -12.91 5.42
C ALA A 776 5.02 -12.97 4.65
N PRO A 777 4.12 -11.96 4.76
CA PRO A 777 2.79 -12.00 4.13
C PRO A 777 2.79 -12.29 2.63
N ARG A 778 3.76 -11.75 1.88
CA ARG A 778 3.94 -11.98 0.42
C ARG A 778 4.25 -13.43 0.00
N VAL A 779 4.45 -14.33 0.96
CA VAL A 779 4.76 -15.76 0.73
C VAL A 779 3.51 -16.62 0.88
N VAL A 780 2.49 -16.15 1.60
CA VAL A 780 1.20 -16.83 1.71
C VAL A 780 0.50 -16.75 0.35
N GLY A 781 0.16 -17.91 -0.22
CA GLY A 781 -0.59 -18.06 -1.46
C GLY A 781 -2.05 -18.43 -1.19
N ASP A 782 -2.50 -19.56 -1.74
CA ASP A 782 -3.91 -19.95 -1.68
C ASP A 782 -4.41 -20.19 -0.26
N LEU A 783 -5.37 -19.35 0.16
CA LEU A 783 -6.13 -19.56 1.38
C LEU A 783 -7.49 -20.16 1.04
N VAL A 784 -7.79 -21.31 1.66
CA VAL A 784 -9.07 -22.01 1.56
C VAL A 784 -9.91 -21.69 2.79
N GLY A 785 -11.05 -21.02 2.57
CA GLY A 785 -12.02 -20.70 3.63
C GLY A 785 -12.96 -21.88 3.86
N VAL A 786 -12.91 -22.48 5.05
CA VAL A 786 -13.81 -23.58 5.42
C VAL A 786 -15.09 -23.01 6.01
N VAL A 787 -16.19 -23.20 5.28
CA VAL A 787 -17.53 -22.72 5.59
C VAL A 787 -18.46 -23.91 5.72
N LYS A 788 -19.18 -24.02 6.84
CA LYS A 788 -20.23 -25.02 7.01
C LYS A 788 -21.49 -24.55 6.30
N ALA A 789 -22.22 -25.47 5.65
CA ALA A 789 -23.46 -25.21 4.89
C ALA A 789 -24.62 -24.63 5.73
N TYR A 790 -24.44 -24.53 7.04
CA TYR A 790 -25.27 -23.83 8.01
C TYR A 790 -24.33 -23.31 9.10
N THR A 791 -24.73 -22.30 9.86
CA THR A 791 -23.86 -21.74 10.91
C THR A 791 -24.00 -22.51 12.22
N THR A 792 -22.91 -22.56 12.99
CA THR A 792 -22.92 -23.04 14.37
C THR A 792 -22.07 -22.14 15.26
N ARG A 793 -22.53 -21.90 16.49
CA ARG A 793 -21.81 -21.12 17.50
C ARG A 793 -21.65 -21.93 18.79
N VAL A 794 -20.42 -21.93 19.32
CA VAL A 794 -20.10 -22.47 20.65
C VAL A 794 -20.06 -21.31 21.65
N GLY A 795 -20.77 -21.43 22.77
CA GLY A 795 -20.79 -20.41 23.82
C GLY A 795 -21.73 -19.23 23.54
N SER A 796 -21.50 -18.16 24.30
CA SER A 796 -22.34 -16.96 24.36
C SER A 796 -22.13 -16.02 23.17
N GLY A 797 -22.92 -14.95 23.12
CA GLY A 797 -22.78 -13.83 22.18
C GLY A 797 -23.77 -13.84 21.01
N PRO A 798 -23.78 -12.79 20.18
CA PRO A 798 -24.81 -12.58 19.18
C PRO A 798 -24.73 -13.62 18.07
N PHE A 799 -25.89 -13.99 17.53
CA PHE A 799 -25.99 -14.97 16.45
C PHE A 799 -27.21 -14.65 15.57
N PRO A 800 -27.09 -13.70 14.61
CA PRO A 800 -28.24 -13.14 13.89
C PRO A 800 -29.06 -14.17 13.10
N THR A 801 -28.41 -15.26 12.69
CA THR A 801 -28.95 -16.35 11.89
C THR A 801 -29.41 -17.57 12.71
N GLU A 802 -29.42 -17.49 14.05
CA GLU A 802 -29.82 -18.58 14.95
C GLU A 802 -31.28 -19.02 14.77
N ILE A 803 -31.51 -20.34 14.68
CA ILE A 803 -32.84 -20.92 14.56
C ILE A 803 -33.25 -21.52 15.90
N MET A 804 -34.17 -20.86 16.59
CA MET A 804 -34.67 -21.32 17.89
C MET A 804 -35.69 -22.47 17.74
N GLY A 805 -35.54 -23.50 18.56
CA GLY A 805 -36.41 -24.68 18.55
C GLY A 805 -36.21 -25.60 17.33
N LYS A 806 -37.30 -26.24 16.87
CA LYS A 806 -37.26 -27.44 16.02
C LYS A 806 -36.34 -27.37 14.80
N GLY A 807 -36.26 -26.23 14.11
CA GLY A 807 -35.38 -26.09 12.93
C GLY A 807 -33.90 -26.18 13.29
N GLY A 808 -33.47 -25.47 14.34
CA GLY A 808 -32.10 -25.57 14.86
C GLY A 808 -31.82 -26.92 15.52
N ASP A 809 -32.84 -27.56 16.10
CA ASP A 809 -32.72 -28.91 16.66
C ASP A 809 -32.45 -29.96 15.56
N LEU A 810 -33.14 -29.90 14.42
CA LEU A 810 -32.90 -30.78 13.27
C LEU A 810 -31.45 -30.66 12.76
N LEU A 811 -30.97 -29.44 12.51
CA LEU A 811 -29.58 -29.19 12.12
C LEU A 811 -28.58 -29.70 13.18
N ARG A 812 -28.92 -29.57 14.47
CA ARG A 812 -28.05 -30.04 15.56
C ARG A 812 -27.95 -31.56 15.62
N PHE A 813 -29.05 -32.28 15.43
CA PHE A 813 -29.07 -33.74 15.46
C PHE A 813 -28.45 -34.35 14.19
N ALA A 814 -28.87 -33.92 13.00
CA ALA A 814 -28.28 -34.40 11.75
C ALA A 814 -26.79 -34.02 11.64
N GLY A 815 -26.44 -32.80 12.07
CA GLY A 815 -25.05 -32.35 12.13
C GLY A 815 -24.19 -32.93 13.26
N GLN A 816 -24.77 -33.66 14.22
CA GLN A 816 -24.08 -34.11 15.44
C GLN A 816 -23.35 -32.96 16.17
N GLU A 817 -24.03 -31.81 16.27
CA GLU A 817 -23.43 -30.55 16.73
C GLU A 817 -23.42 -30.45 18.26
N PHE A 818 -22.60 -31.31 18.86
CA PHE A 818 -22.30 -31.37 20.28
C PHE A 818 -20.78 -31.26 20.50
N GLY A 819 -20.37 -30.63 21.61
CA GLY A 819 -18.96 -30.45 21.96
C GLY A 819 -18.28 -31.80 22.27
N THR A 820 -17.23 -32.15 21.53
CA THR A 820 -16.57 -33.49 21.58
C THR A 820 -16.07 -33.90 22.96
N THR A 821 -15.65 -32.95 23.80
CA THR A 821 -15.16 -33.20 25.17
C THR A 821 -16.22 -32.92 26.25
N THR A 822 -17.22 -32.07 25.96
CA THR A 822 -18.13 -31.51 26.98
C THR A 822 -19.57 -31.96 26.84
N GLY A 823 -19.95 -32.62 25.74
CA GLY A 823 -21.32 -33.03 25.41
C GLY A 823 -22.30 -31.87 25.18
N ARG A 824 -21.88 -30.60 25.34
CA ARG A 824 -22.78 -29.45 25.27
C ARG A 824 -23.33 -29.26 23.85
N PRO A 825 -24.64 -29.02 23.68
CA PRO A 825 -25.23 -28.70 22.39
C PRO A 825 -24.67 -27.38 21.85
N ARG A 826 -24.35 -27.32 20.56
CA ARG A 826 -24.06 -26.06 19.88
C ARG A 826 -25.36 -25.33 19.51
N ARG A 827 -25.26 -24.01 19.43
CA ARG A 827 -26.27 -23.16 18.80
C ARG A 827 -26.15 -23.34 17.29
N CYS A 828 -27.29 -23.41 16.58
CA CYS A 828 -27.34 -23.71 15.14
C CYS A 828 -28.20 -22.67 14.42
N GLY A 829 -27.81 -22.30 13.21
CA GLY A 829 -28.44 -21.24 12.44
C GLY A 829 -28.29 -21.43 10.93
N TRP A 830 -28.97 -20.60 10.14
CA TRP A 830 -28.83 -20.59 8.68
C TRP A 830 -27.45 -20.09 8.24
N LEU A 831 -27.06 -20.30 6.98
CA LEU A 831 -25.79 -19.78 6.48
C LEU A 831 -25.84 -18.25 6.38
N ASP A 832 -24.96 -17.58 7.11
CA ASP A 832 -24.85 -16.13 7.18
C ASP A 832 -23.88 -15.60 6.11
N LEU A 833 -24.42 -14.99 5.06
CA LEU A 833 -23.62 -14.49 3.94
C LEU A 833 -23.08 -13.08 4.18
N VAL A 834 -23.58 -12.34 5.17
CA VAL A 834 -23.00 -11.05 5.57
C VAL A 834 -21.71 -11.28 6.36
N ALA A 835 -21.75 -12.17 7.35
CA ALA A 835 -20.57 -12.61 8.08
C ALA A 835 -19.54 -13.30 7.17
N LEU A 836 -19.99 -14.17 6.25
CA LEU A 836 -19.09 -14.85 5.30
C LEU A 836 -18.41 -13.88 4.34
N LYS A 837 -19.13 -12.90 3.77
CA LYS A 837 -18.52 -11.86 2.90
C LYS A 837 -17.48 -11.02 3.63
N PHE A 838 -17.78 -10.59 4.86
CA PHE A 838 -16.82 -9.88 5.72
C PHE A 838 -15.57 -10.74 5.98
N CYS A 839 -15.76 -12.02 6.36
CA CYS A 839 -14.68 -12.98 6.56
C CYS A 839 -13.82 -13.20 5.29
N CYS A 840 -14.43 -13.28 4.11
CA CYS A 840 -13.72 -13.37 2.83
C CYS A 840 -12.88 -12.11 2.54
N GLN A 841 -13.36 -10.92 2.90
CA GLN A 841 -12.61 -9.66 2.76
C GLN A 841 -11.41 -9.58 3.72
N ILE A 842 -11.56 -10.03 4.97
CA ILE A 842 -10.48 -10.05 5.98
C ILE A 842 -9.35 -11.02 5.59
N ASN A 843 -9.69 -12.18 4.99
CA ASN A 843 -8.71 -13.24 4.72
C ASN A 843 -8.20 -13.28 3.27
N GLY A 844 -8.93 -12.76 2.29
CA GLY A 844 -8.56 -12.84 0.87
C GLY A 844 -8.59 -14.27 0.32
N PHE A 845 -9.62 -15.06 0.66
CA PHE A 845 -9.71 -16.47 0.25
C PHE A 845 -9.69 -16.65 -1.28
N ALA A 846 -8.81 -17.54 -1.73
CA ALA A 846 -8.72 -17.94 -3.14
C ALA A 846 -9.82 -18.94 -3.53
N SER A 847 -10.30 -19.73 -2.55
CA SER A 847 -11.44 -20.64 -2.71
C SER A 847 -12.08 -21.00 -1.36
N LEU A 848 -13.25 -21.63 -1.42
CA LEU A 848 -14.00 -22.11 -0.28
C LEU A 848 -14.11 -23.65 -0.26
N ASN A 849 -14.30 -24.19 0.94
CA ASN A 849 -14.70 -25.58 1.20
C ASN A 849 -16.05 -25.57 1.93
N LEU A 850 -17.13 -25.97 1.25
CA LEU A 850 -18.48 -26.00 1.79
C LEU A 850 -18.74 -27.35 2.48
N THR A 851 -18.65 -27.40 3.81
CA THR A 851 -18.75 -28.65 4.58
C THR A 851 -20.15 -28.90 5.13
N LYS A 852 -20.45 -30.17 5.42
CA LYS A 852 -21.70 -30.64 6.03
C LYS A 852 -22.93 -30.33 5.18
N LEU A 853 -22.78 -30.36 3.87
CA LEU A 853 -23.83 -30.14 2.88
C LEU A 853 -24.89 -31.26 2.95
N ASP A 854 -24.46 -32.46 3.34
CA ASP A 854 -25.28 -33.63 3.69
C ASP A 854 -26.35 -33.36 4.77
N VAL A 855 -26.09 -32.46 5.72
CA VAL A 855 -26.98 -32.17 6.85
C VAL A 855 -28.27 -31.46 6.43
N LEU A 856 -28.31 -30.87 5.23
CA LEU A 856 -29.49 -30.16 4.71
C LEU A 856 -30.49 -31.10 3.98
N SER A 857 -30.15 -32.37 3.80
CA SER A 857 -30.78 -33.29 2.82
C SER A 857 -32.17 -33.86 3.16
N ASP A 858 -32.79 -33.40 4.26
CA ASP A 858 -34.18 -33.71 4.64
C ASP A 858 -35.09 -32.45 4.66
N LEU A 859 -34.52 -31.26 4.43
CA LEU A 859 -35.23 -29.98 4.50
C LEU A 859 -36.05 -29.75 3.22
N SER A 860 -37.24 -29.16 3.36
CA SER A 860 -38.05 -28.73 2.20
C SER A 860 -37.64 -27.36 1.66
N GLU A 861 -37.12 -26.50 2.54
CA GLU A 861 -36.68 -25.14 2.25
C GLU A 861 -35.39 -24.88 3.05
N ILE A 862 -34.46 -24.15 2.45
CA ILE A 862 -33.18 -23.77 3.04
C ILE A 862 -33.06 -22.25 2.94
N GLN A 863 -32.61 -21.58 4.00
CA GLN A 863 -32.50 -20.12 4.00
C GLN A 863 -31.04 -19.65 4.04
N LEU A 864 -30.79 -18.52 3.38
CA LEU A 864 -29.51 -17.81 3.35
C LEU A 864 -29.71 -16.41 3.95
N GLY A 865 -28.94 -16.05 4.97
CA GLY A 865 -28.96 -14.69 5.54
C GLY A 865 -28.21 -13.74 4.62
N VAL A 866 -28.93 -13.03 3.74
CA VAL A 866 -28.33 -12.25 2.64
C VAL A 866 -28.02 -10.80 3.01
N THR A 867 -28.84 -10.20 3.88
CA THR A 867 -28.78 -8.77 4.23
C THR A 867 -29.09 -8.57 5.71
N TYR A 868 -28.39 -7.64 6.36
CA TYR A 868 -28.69 -7.18 7.71
C TYR A 868 -29.44 -5.83 7.66
N ARG A 869 -30.51 -5.70 8.45
CA ARG A 869 -31.28 -4.47 8.65
C ARG A 869 -31.14 -3.94 10.07
N HIS A 870 -30.95 -2.63 10.20
CA HIS A 870 -31.10 -1.91 11.45
C HIS A 870 -32.54 -2.04 12.00
N PRO A 871 -32.78 -1.79 13.29
CA PRO A 871 -34.12 -1.78 13.88
C PRO A 871 -35.11 -0.84 13.18
N ASP A 872 -34.61 0.26 12.58
CA ASP A 872 -35.37 1.25 11.80
C ASP A 872 -35.69 0.84 10.34
N GLY A 873 -35.15 -0.29 9.87
CA GLY A 873 -35.34 -0.81 8.51
C GLY A 873 -34.28 -0.41 7.48
N SER A 874 -33.31 0.43 7.84
CA SER A 874 -32.16 0.75 6.97
C SER A 874 -31.18 -0.42 6.84
N THR A 875 -30.44 -0.50 5.73
CA THR A 875 -29.55 -1.61 5.39
C THR A 875 -28.13 -1.38 5.89
N LEU A 876 -27.53 -2.39 6.52
CA LEU A 876 -26.10 -2.39 6.84
C LEU A 876 -25.27 -2.79 5.61
N ASN A 877 -24.24 -2.03 5.29
CA ASN A 877 -23.33 -2.30 4.17
C ASN A 877 -22.27 -3.39 4.48
N SER A 878 -22.10 -3.77 5.75
CA SER A 878 -21.11 -4.75 6.20
C SER A 878 -21.51 -5.32 7.57
N PHE A 879 -20.77 -6.31 8.06
CA PHE A 879 -20.90 -6.85 9.41
C PHE A 879 -20.53 -5.76 10.46
N PRO A 880 -21.39 -5.48 11.46
CA PRO A 880 -21.14 -4.41 12.43
C PRO A 880 -20.16 -4.83 13.54
N SER A 881 -19.37 -3.87 14.03
CA SER A 881 -18.52 -4.03 15.21
C SER A 881 -19.23 -3.74 16.55
N ASP A 882 -20.36 -3.02 16.52
CA ASP A 882 -21.19 -2.84 17.72
C ASP A 882 -22.02 -4.11 17.98
N LEU A 883 -21.71 -4.75 19.10
CA LEU A 883 -22.38 -5.93 19.62
C LEU A 883 -23.87 -5.64 19.93
N SER A 884 -24.17 -4.44 20.42
CA SER A 884 -25.52 -4.00 20.82
C SER A 884 -26.44 -3.93 19.60
N LEU A 885 -25.94 -3.39 18.49
CA LEU A 885 -26.59 -3.43 17.17
C LEU A 885 -26.70 -4.86 16.65
N LEU A 886 -25.64 -5.68 16.76
CA LEU A 886 -25.62 -7.06 16.25
C LEU A 886 -26.65 -7.98 16.96
N GLU A 887 -27.07 -7.68 18.18
CA GLU A 887 -28.19 -8.37 18.86
C GLU A 887 -29.59 -7.87 18.44
N GLN A 888 -29.67 -6.70 17.80
CA GLN A 888 -30.93 -6.02 17.45
C GLN A 888 -31.23 -6.00 15.94
N ILE A 889 -30.27 -6.34 15.08
CA ILE A 889 -30.49 -6.40 13.63
C ILE A 889 -31.53 -7.47 13.26
N LYS A 890 -32.25 -7.21 12.16
CA LYS A 890 -33.11 -8.20 11.50
C LYS A 890 -32.36 -8.72 10.28
N VAL A 891 -32.28 -10.05 10.16
CA VAL A 891 -31.73 -10.69 8.95
C VAL A 891 -32.86 -10.81 7.92
N GLU A 892 -32.60 -10.32 6.70
CA GLU A 892 -33.42 -10.68 5.55
C GLU A 892 -32.85 -11.96 4.93
N TYR A 893 -33.76 -12.90 4.66
CA TYR A 893 -33.43 -14.22 4.17
C TYR A 893 -33.83 -14.38 2.71
N GLU A 894 -32.97 -15.03 1.93
CA GLU A 894 -33.34 -15.65 0.67
C GLU A 894 -33.71 -17.11 0.94
N VAL A 895 -34.81 -17.59 0.36
CA VAL A 895 -35.33 -18.96 0.55
C VAL A 895 -35.10 -19.74 -0.74
N LEU A 896 -34.41 -20.86 -0.63
CA LEU A 896 -34.09 -21.79 -1.72
C LEU A 896 -34.80 -23.13 -1.51
N PRO A 897 -35.12 -23.88 -2.58
CA PRO A 897 -35.65 -25.22 -2.46
C PRO A 897 -34.64 -26.14 -1.74
N GLY A 898 -35.14 -26.96 -0.80
CA GLY A 898 -34.37 -28.07 -0.24
C GLY A 898 -34.49 -29.33 -1.09
N TRP A 899 -33.58 -30.28 -0.87
CA TRP A 899 -33.63 -31.63 -1.44
C TRP A 899 -34.00 -32.67 -0.38
N LYS A 900 -34.57 -33.80 -0.80
CA LYS A 900 -35.00 -34.91 0.07
C LYS A 900 -34.41 -36.22 -0.43
N THR A 901 -33.09 -36.31 -0.40
CA THR A 901 -32.30 -37.40 -0.98
C THR A 901 -30.93 -37.40 -0.33
N ASP A 902 -30.47 -38.53 0.19
CA ASP A 902 -29.11 -38.63 0.73
C ASP A 902 -28.06 -38.39 -0.37
N ILE A 903 -27.06 -37.58 -0.05
CA ILE A 903 -25.93 -37.23 -0.91
C ILE A 903 -24.59 -37.79 -0.39
N SER A 904 -24.59 -38.51 0.75
CA SER A 904 -23.37 -38.96 1.44
C SER A 904 -22.48 -39.90 0.63
N SER A 905 -23.06 -40.61 -0.36
CA SER A 905 -22.36 -41.51 -1.28
C SER A 905 -21.89 -40.85 -2.59
N ILE A 906 -22.26 -39.59 -2.86
CA ILE A 906 -21.96 -38.91 -4.13
C ILE A 906 -20.48 -38.54 -4.21
N ARG A 907 -19.82 -38.62 -5.37
CA ARG A 907 -18.39 -38.28 -5.50
C ARG A 907 -18.05 -37.33 -6.65
N LYS A 908 -19.03 -36.91 -7.45
CA LYS A 908 -18.89 -35.91 -8.53
C LYS A 908 -19.90 -34.77 -8.35
N TYR A 909 -19.52 -33.57 -8.77
CA TYR A 909 -20.42 -32.40 -8.72
C TYR A 909 -21.64 -32.53 -9.63
N SER A 910 -21.48 -33.17 -10.80
CA SER A 910 -22.55 -33.47 -11.76
C SER A 910 -23.73 -34.23 -11.15
N ASP A 911 -23.42 -35.12 -10.20
CA ASP A 911 -24.33 -36.15 -9.70
C ASP A 911 -25.15 -35.65 -8.48
N LEU A 912 -24.84 -34.45 -7.96
CA LEU A 912 -25.62 -33.81 -6.90
C LEU A 912 -27.03 -33.41 -7.39
N PRO A 913 -28.06 -33.46 -6.51
CA PRO A 913 -29.38 -32.92 -6.81
C PRO A 913 -29.32 -31.46 -7.28
N GLU A 914 -30.22 -31.07 -8.18
CA GLU A 914 -30.22 -29.74 -8.79
C GLU A 914 -30.23 -28.60 -7.76
N ALA A 915 -31.18 -28.65 -6.82
CA ALA A 915 -31.26 -27.71 -5.69
C ALA A 915 -29.98 -27.67 -4.81
N ALA A 916 -29.22 -28.77 -4.72
CA ALA A 916 -27.96 -28.81 -3.99
C ALA A 916 -26.82 -28.11 -4.75
N ARG A 917 -26.84 -28.16 -6.09
CA ARG A 917 -25.90 -27.40 -6.95
C ARG A 917 -26.27 -25.92 -6.98
N GLU A 918 -27.56 -25.60 -7.11
CA GLU A 918 -28.08 -24.23 -6.98
C GLU A 918 -27.67 -23.60 -5.64
N TYR A 919 -27.77 -24.35 -4.54
CA TYR A 919 -27.33 -23.88 -3.22
C TYR A 919 -25.83 -23.53 -3.18
N VAL A 920 -24.98 -24.38 -3.76
CA VAL A 920 -23.53 -24.14 -3.88
C VAL A 920 -23.25 -22.90 -4.75
N GLU A 921 -23.83 -22.84 -5.94
CA GLU A 921 -23.61 -21.77 -6.92
C GLU A 921 -24.14 -20.41 -6.44
N ARG A 922 -25.25 -20.39 -5.69
CA ARG A 922 -25.79 -19.16 -5.11
C ARG A 922 -24.91 -18.59 -4.00
N ILE A 923 -24.21 -19.45 -3.24
CA ILE A 923 -23.18 -19.00 -2.29
C ILE A 923 -21.99 -18.38 -3.03
N GLU A 924 -21.50 -19.03 -4.11
CA GLU A 924 -20.39 -18.50 -4.93
C GLU A 924 -20.74 -17.14 -5.54
N GLU A 925 -21.94 -17.00 -6.11
CA GLU A 925 -22.43 -15.76 -6.71
C GLU A 925 -22.51 -14.62 -5.69
N LEU A 926 -23.12 -14.88 -4.53
CA LEU A 926 -23.33 -13.87 -3.50
C LEU A 926 -22.06 -13.49 -2.74
N VAL A 927 -21.09 -14.39 -2.60
CA VAL A 927 -19.81 -14.16 -1.89
C VAL A 927 -18.70 -13.69 -2.83
N GLY A 928 -18.72 -14.10 -4.10
CA GLY A 928 -17.72 -13.75 -5.11
C GLY A 928 -16.45 -14.62 -5.10
N VAL A 929 -16.43 -15.70 -4.31
CA VAL A 929 -15.31 -16.65 -4.14
C VAL A 929 -15.78 -18.06 -4.51
N PRO A 930 -15.05 -18.82 -5.35
CA PRO A 930 -15.49 -20.15 -5.81
C PRO A 930 -15.37 -21.24 -4.73
N ILE A 931 -16.26 -22.23 -4.75
CA ILE A 931 -16.21 -23.41 -3.89
C ILE A 931 -15.54 -24.55 -4.68
N HIS A 932 -14.28 -24.88 -4.38
CA HIS A 932 -13.58 -26.00 -5.03
C HIS A 932 -13.77 -27.35 -4.32
N TYR A 933 -14.26 -27.32 -3.07
CA TYR A 933 -14.39 -28.50 -2.22
C TYR A 933 -15.77 -28.51 -1.55
N ILE A 934 -16.46 -29.66 -1.56
CA ILE A 934 -17.78 -29.81 -0.94
C ILE A 934 -17.78 -31.05 -0.05
N GLY A 935 -17.92 -30.86 1.25
CA GLY A 935 -17.98 -31.92 2.25
C GLY A 935 -19.40 -32.42 2.47
N ILE A 936 -19.61 -33.69 2.18
CA ILE A 936 -20.90 -34.42 2.21
C ILE A 936 -20.85 -35.58 3.23
N GLY A 937 -20.25 -35.35 4.39
CA GLY A 937 -20.13 -36.33 5.47
C GLY A 937 -18.78 -36.30 6.20
N PRO A 938 -18.61 -37.14 7.24
CA PRO A 938 -17.43 -37.12 8.11
C PRO A 938 -16.21 -37.87 7.56
N GLY A 939 -16.39 -38.87 6.68
CA GLY A 939 -15.32 -39.72 6.16
C GLY A 939 -14.29 -38.97 5.29
N ARG A 940 -13.06 -39.48 5.22
CA ARG A 940 -11.94 -38.87 4.48
C ARG A 940 -12.20 -38.79 2.96
N ASP A 941 -12.96 -39.75 2.44
CA ASP A 941 -13.36 -39.88 1.04
C ASP A 941 -14.62 -39.09 0.66
N ALA A 942 -15.43 -38.67 1.65
CA ALA A 942 -16.69 -37.96 1.45
C ALA A 942 -16.47 -36.45 1.13
N LEU A 943 -15.68 -36.18 0.10
CA LEU A 943 -15.38 -34.83 -0.41
C LEU A 943 -15.53 -34.82 -1.93
N ILE A 944 -16.35 -33.90 -2.44
CA ILE A 944 -16.51 -33.64 -3.87
C ILE A 944 -15.58 -32.48 -4.26
N TYR A 945 -14.98 -32.56 -5.44
CA TYR A 945 -14.18 -31.49 -6.04
C TYR A 945 -14.95 -30.82 -7.18
N LYS A 946 -14.78 -29.50 -7.33
CA LYS A 946 -15.40 -28.65 -8.36
C LYS A 946 -14.36 -27.75 -9.01
#